data_AF-A0A1W9QL45-F1
#
_entry.id   AF-A0A1W9QL45-F1
#
_cell.length_a   1.000
_cell.length_b   1.000
_cell.length_c   1.000
_cell.angle_alpha   90.00
_cell.angle_beta   90.00
_cell.angle_gamma   90.00
#
_symmetry.space_group_name_H-M   'P 1'
#
loop_
_entity.id
_entity.type
_entity.pdbx_description
1 polymer ?
#
loop_
_entity_poly.entity_id
_entity_poly.type
_entity_poly.pdbx_seq_one_letter_code
_entity_poly.pdbx_strand_id
1 'polypeptide(L)'
;MIKLNSKKYIFQFTIALFIISAGFLLLPKMAMAGITYDAGTDTITVVGDATCGNTESNACNFNDIYNVDKAGTFTLVDRDGITDTDADPADNTYNLRPADEKLLGGAKHDLYIVVENWNATSATVKLIGTNKNGDSLTEDINITGNGTYYASNLFKTLTQTQVTTFTGTNFDYSLVQGQWGVISKPSSSSYYWKNTKLIIGDGSTATYFVDTRKQITIDSDVVHSWGSNYYIYIHSNAYFRLGEYVDEENKITKNGCQFLFLQTNRWFRAIITHSGADVHILSSEFLNAGTADSSPIQFGNVNHRFWNCMFQRQWFQYRGKGNLYNVAGYDVSNGFFMTGTFDRISVFGGAYMGRAYGGTYTYAEPYIRNTSYIFHGHNFILNIIDADTDTWSILWYSTESGNARLYRQYTFNLKIVDKEGIPISGAKVKIWDKNDNIVVDTTTDSNGRIAEQTITYKEYAKDVIACEGMGNCSYSIITTYSPHKIRISHQDYPSREFEFTLDKKIDWTIALKDKPMSIGSIKAWGTEYADDEAGTIYAQVFYGDGSPCNTLASSSITATVYKSDGTKIIDGAQMTYVTGSNGIYKYDFPANTFSDEGVYIIDVMASSTDPNITAYNSNEIHISKSANLISQNLDQKISEVASSTWSYTGRSLDNIDNIISGVWDAATSTMTTTGSIGKLIVENLDDKISNIAQNVWSYTGSALDTTGNAISKIWSFATRKLTSREITADDHIAQEENIGSNVWSYTGSALDVAGNAIAKVWGYATRKLTSRQIGTDEYIAGVSSPSTVSQVADQPTQGNVEYNVELVRKATFDFAGFADSGSTTTLVDSELTQPDDHWNNYELWMMSGNNIGLKRAICDFDRISHTITLCGGALPQPIEANDQYVISHERKLVHSIWNWTDRQLTSVGNIASAVWGWTESPRKLTSRWT
;
A
#
# COMPACT_ATOMS: atom_id res chain seq x y z
N MET A 1 -4.81 -24.17 85.57
CA MET A 1 -3.71 -23.65 86.42
C MET A 1 -2.42 -23.82 85.63
N ILE A 2 -2.06 -22.91 84.73
CA ILE A 2 -1.20 -21.73 84.94
C ILE A 2 0.03 -22.02 85.82
N LYS A 3 1.19 -22.15 85.18
CA LYS A 3 2.35 -21.26 85.40
C LYS A 3 3.36 -21.41 84.25
N LEU A 4 3.36 -20.43 83.35
CA LEU A 4 4.54 -20.07 82.57
C LEU A 4 5.60 -19.52 83.54
N ASN A 5 6.88 -19.82 83.28
CA ASN A 5 7.92 -18.83 83.48
C ASN A 5 9.09 -19.01 82.50
N SER A 6 9.19 -18.00 81.64
CA SER A 6 10.23 -17.65 80.69
C SER A 6 11.61 -17.50 81.32
N LYS A 7 12.66 -18.09 80.72
CA LYS A 7 14.06 -17.54 80.70
C LYS A 7 15.12 -18.37 79.94
N LYS A 8 14.76 -19.24 78.99
CA LYS A 8 15.74 -19.91 78.09
C LYS A 8 15.57 -19.62 76.59
N TYR A 9 14.70 -18.67 76.24
CA TYR A 9 14.43 -18.23 74.86
C TYR A 9 15.44 -17.21 74.30
N ILE A 10 16.55 -16.92 75.01
CA ILE A 10 17.55 -15.92 74.58
C ILE A 10 18.90 -16.57 74.17
N PHE A 11 19.13 -17.87 74.46
CA PHE A 11 20.41 -18.53 74.14
C PHE A 11 20.33 -19.54 72.98
N GLN A 12 19.14 -19.92 72.53
CA GLN A 12 18.98 -20.79 71.35
C GLN A 12 18.71 -20.03 70.05
N PHE A 13 18.35 -18.75 70.13
CA PHE A 13 18.22 -17.90 68.95
C PHE A 13 19.57 -17.51 68.32
N THR A 14 20.68 -17.67 69.04
CA THR A 14 22.04 -17.38 68.55
C THR A 14 22.70 -18.59 67.88
N ILE A 15 22.27 -19.82 68.18
CA ILE A 15 22.84 -21.05 67.56
C ILE A 15 22.08 -21.42 66.27
N ALA A 16 20.79 -21.10 66.18
CA ALA A 16 20.02 -21.23 64.94
C ALA A 16 20.43 -20.19 63.88
N LEU A 17 21.02 -19.05 64.27
CA LEU A 17 21.51 -18.04 63.34
C LEU A 17 22.96 -18.26 62.88
N PHE A 18 23.76 -19.08 63.56
CA PHE A 18 25.20 -19.24 63.28
C PHE A 18 25.55 -20.52 62.49
N ILE A 19 24.67 -21.52 62.46
CA ILE A 19 24.89 -22.77 61.69
C ILE A 19 24.21 -22.72 60.31
N ILE A 20 23.26 -21.80 60.09
CA ILE A 20 22.72 -21.50 58.75
C ILE A 20 23.67 -20.56 57.96
N SER A 21 24.69 -19.99 58.60
CA SER A 21 25.54 -18.93 58.05
C SER A 21 27.04 -19.30 57.84
N ALA A 22 27.44 -20.57 57.91
CA ALA A 22 28.87 -20.95 57.81
C ALA A 22 29.22 -22.07 56.81
N GLY A 23 28.29 -22.44 55.91
CA GLY A 23 28.58 -23.31 54.75
C GLY A 23 28.16 -22.72 53.40
N PHE A 24 27.56 -21.53 53.42
CA PHE A 24 27.38 -20.67 52.26
C PHE A 24 28.70 -19.91 52.02
N LEU A 25 29.72 -20.62 51.54
CA LEU A 25 30.90 -20.00 50.97
C LEU A 25 31.08 -20.50 49.53
N LEU A 26 30.65 -19.61 48.63
CA LEU A 26 31.36 -19.24 47.41
C LEU A 26 31.46 -20.32 46.32
N LEU A 27 30.37 -20.50 45.59
CA LEU A 27 30.31 -20.36 44.13
C LEU A 27 28.84 -20.02 43.79
N PRO A 28 28.53 -19.20 42.77
CA PRO A 28 27.14 -18.92 42.43
C PRO A 28 26.53 -20.20 41.86
N LYS A 29 25.78 -20.95 42.68
CA LYS A 29 24.79 -21.91 42.16
C LYS A 29 23.64 -21.11 41.54
N MET A 30 23.92 -20.44 40.41
CA MET A 30 22.89 -20.10 39.43
C MET A 30 22.64 -21.38 38.61
N ALA A 31 22.01 -22.38 39.22
CA ALA A 31 21.21 -23.29 38.41
C ALA A 31 20.01 -22.44 37.98
N MET A 32 19.96 -21.99 36.73
CA MET A 32 18.74 -21.37 36.20
C MET A 32 17.64 -22.42 36.35
N ALA A 33 16.58 -22.12 37.10
CA ALA A 33 15.59 -23.09 37.53
C ALA A 33 14.73 -23.67 36.37
N GLY A 34 15.00 -23.28 35.12
CA GLY A 34 14.37 -23.79 33.90
C GLY A 34 15.25 -24.57 32.93
N ILE A 35 16.58 -24.70 33.15
CA ILE A 35 17.47 -25.47 32.24
C ILE A 35 18.05 -26.68 32.97
N THR A 36 17.75 -27.89 32.50
CA THR A 36 18.16 -29.15 33.12
C THR A 36 18.80 -30.10 32.13
N TYR A 37 19.68 -30.98 32.60
CA TYR A 37 20.26 -32.07 31.82
C TYR A 37 19.92 -33.42 32.45
N ASP A 38 19.40 -34.33 31.64
CA ASP A 38 19.19 -35.72 31.98
C ASP A 38 20.24 -36.59 31.26
N ALA A 39 21.15 -37.17 32.04
CA ALA A 39 22.21 -38.04 31.54
C ALA A 39 21.75 -39.46 31.17
N GLY A 40 20.56 -39.88 31.61
CA GLY A 40 19.95 -41.14 31.18
C GLY A 40 19.44 -41.07 29.74
N THR A 41 19.04 -39.87 29.29
CA THR A 41 18.51 -39.63 27.92
C THR A 41 19.38 -38.70 27.08
N ASP A 42 20.53 -38.27 27.61
CA ASP A 42 21.43 -37.28 27.01
C ASP A 42 20.71 -35.99 26.55
N THR A 43 19.71 -35.55 27.31
CA THR A 43 18.79 -34.48 26.89
C THR A 43 18.88 -33.26 27.78
N ILE A 44 19.11 -32.10 27.16
CA ILE A 44 18.94 -30.78 27.77
C ILE A 44 17.50 -30.34 27.55
N THR A 45 16.82 -29.92 28.62
CA THR A 45 15.47 -29.35 28.55
C THR A 45 15.51 -27.90 29.03
N VAL A 46 14.89 -27.01 28.26
CA VAL A 46 14.71 -25.60 28.58
C VAL A 46 13.22 -25.35 28.79
N VAL A 47 12.82 -24.85 29.95
CA VAL A 47 11.46 -24.44 30.29
C VAL A 47 11.51 -23.00 30.78
N GLY A 48 10.62 -22.15 30.25
CA GLY A 48 10.59 -20.74 30.59
C GLY A 48 10.27 -20.49 32.06
N ASP A 49 11.12 -19.71 32.73
CA ASP A 49 10.95 -19.27 34.11
C ASP A 49 11.37 -17.80 34.30
N ALA A 50 11.37 -17.33 35.55
CA ALA A 50 11.76 -15.96 35.88
C ALA A 50 13.24 -15.64 35.58
N THR A 51 14.09 -16.67 35.44
CA THR A 51 15.51 -16.54 35.14
C THR A 51 15.74 -16.36 33.66
N CYS A 52 15.12 -17.20 32.83
CA CYS A 52 15.06 -17.03 31.38
C CYS A 52 13.83 -17.73 30.79
N GLY A 53 13.35 -17.23 29.67
CA GLY A 53 12.37 -17.88 28.81
C GLY A 53 10.91 -17.71 29.19
N ASN A 54 10.54 -16.98 30.25
CA ASN A 54 9.12 -16.70 30.54
C ASN A 54 8.48 -15.64 29.62
N THR A 55 9.28 -14.83 28.94
CA THR A 55 8.82 -13.77 28.02
C THR A 55 9.82 -13.61 26.87
N GLU A 56 9.41 -12.98 25.76
CA GLU A 56 10.30 -12.72 24.63
C GLU A 56 11.46 -11.79 24.99
N SER A 57 11.22 -10.75 25.81
CA SER A 57 12.27 -9.83 26.29
C SER A 57 13.27 -10.48 27.23
N ASN A 58 12.93 -11.64 27.80
CA ASN A 58 13.76 -12.42 28.70
C ASN A 58 14.02 -13.82 28.11
N ALA A 59 14.07 -13.98 26.78
CA ALA A 59 14.20 -15.30 26.18
C ALA A 59 15.51 -16.00 26.61
N CYS A 60 15.45 -17.32 26.85
CA CYS A 60 16.66 -18.13 27.00
C CYS A 60 17.45 -18.15 25.68
N ASN A 61 18.76 -18.35 25.74
CA ASN A 61 19.65 -18.40 24.58
C ASN A 61 20.74 -19.48 24.73
N PHE A 62 21.62 -19.65 23.73
CA PHE A 62 22.66 -20.70 23.79
C PHE A 62 23.72 -20.44 24.85
N ASN A 63 23.98 -19.18 25.20
CA ASN A 63 24.89 -18.83 26.29
C ASN A 63 24.33 -19.25 27.64
N ASP A 64 23.01 -19.17 27.82
CA ASP A 64 22.35 -19.63 29.05
C ASP A 64 22.54 -21.13 29.25
N ILE A 65 22.31 -21.92 28.20
CA ILE A 65 22.55 -23.37 28.25
C ILE A 65 24.01 -23.68 28.58
N TYR A 66 24.96 -23.00 27.93
CA TYR A 66 26.39 -23.16 28.20
C TYR A 66 26.75 -22.85 29.65
N ASN A 67 26.23 -21.75 30.22
CA ASN A 67 26.54 -21.38 31.60
C ASN A 67 26.01 -22.42 32.60
N VAL A 68 24.85 -23.02 32.31
CA VAL A 68 24.28 -24.07 33.18
C VAL A 68 25.02 -25.40 33.01
N ASP A 69 25.49 -25.75 31.80
CA ASP A 69 26.40 -26.90 31.61
C ASP A 69 27.66 -26.77 32.48
N LYS A 70 28.25 -25.56 32.53
CA LYS A 70 29.43 -25.25 33.35
C LYS A 70 29.18 -25.21 34.84
N ALA A 71 28.00 -24.78 35.26
CA ALA A 71 27.61 -24.78 36.67
C ALA A 71 27.08 -26.14 37.16
N GLY A 72 26.75 -27.02 36.21
CA GLY A 72 26.19 -28.35 36.46
C GLY A 72 27.19 -29.31 37.09
N THR A 73 26.69 -30.48 37.46
CA THR A 73 27.51 -31.59 37.96
C THR A 73 27.11 -32.87 37.24
N PHE A 74 28.05 -33.78 37.05
CA PHE A 74 27.79 -35.06 36.40
C PHE A 74 28.48 -36.19 37.15
N THR A 75 27.67 -37.12 37.67
CA THR A 75 28.14 -38.29 38.41
C THR A 75 28.61 -39.35 37.42
N LEU A 76 29.91 -39.65 37.44
CA LEU A 76 30.56 -40.63 36.57
C LEU A 76 30.33 -42.05 37.06
N VAL A 77 30.31 -42.24 38.38
CA VAL A 77 29.92 -43.49 39.03
C VAL A 77 29.31 -43.18 40.38
N ASP A 78 28.31 -43.95 40.75
CA ASP A 78 27.65 -43.91 42.05
C ASP A 78 27.69 -45.32 42.64
N ARG A 79 28.24 -45.47 43.85
CA ARG A 79 28.43 -46.77 44.49
C ARG A 79 27.98 -46.73 45.93
N ASP A 80 26.95 -47.53 46.19
CA ASP A 80 26.34 -47.67 47.50
C ASP A 80 26.73 -48.99 48.18
N GLY A 81 26.73 -48.97 49.51
CA GLY A 81 26.87 -50.14 50.36
C GLY A 81 28.25 -50.78 50.30
N ILE A 82 29.32 -50.01 50.15
CA ILE A 82 30.68 -50.57 50.10
C ILE A 82 31.06 -51.12 51.48
N THR A 83 31.26 -52.44 51.57
CA THR A 83 31.62 -53.14 52.82
C THR A 83 33.01 -53.79 52.83
N ASP A 84 33.74 -53.75 51.71
CA ASP A 84 35.08 -54.34 51.58
C ASP A 84 35.88 -53.62 50.46
N THR A 85 37.15 -53.97 50.32
CA THR A 85 38.01 -53.58 49.20
C THR A 85 37.62 -54.29 47.90
N ASP A 86 37.90 -53.63 46.78
CA ASP A 86 37.66 -54.16 45.44
C ASP A 86 38.81 -55.07 45.00
N ALA A 87 38.48 -56.32 44.62
CA ALA A 87 39.46 -57.25 44.04
C ALA A 87 40.01 -56.76 42.69
N ASP A 88 39.12 -56.20 41.84
CA ASP A 88 39.42 -55.60 40.55
C ASP A 88 38.79 -54.20 40.47
N PRO A 89 39.37 -53.24 39.70
CA PRO A 89 38.76 -51.93 39.51
C PRO A 89 37.33 -52.01 38.94
N ALA A 90 36.44 -51.19 39.50
CA ALA A 90 35.06 -51.04 39.03
C ALA A 90 34.99 -50.01 37.89
N ASP A 91 34.25 -50.35 36.83
CA ASP A 91 34.00 -49.44 35.71
C ASP A 91 33.10 -48.27 36.12
N ASN A 92 33.43 -47.08 35.61
CA ASN A 92 32.56 -45.93 35.73
C ASN A 92 31.34 -46.11 34.81
N THR A 93 30.17 -45.71 35.28
CA THR A 93 28.94 -45.68 34.47
C THR A 93 29.10 -44.78 33.25
N TYR A 94 29.82 -43.66 33.41
CA TYR A 94 30.09 -42.71 32.35
C TYR A 94 31.57 -42.34 32.27
N ASN A 95 32.04 -42.13 31.04
CA ASN A 95 33.36 -41.57 30.79
C ASN A 95 33.43 -40.10 31.20
N LEU A 96 34.61 -39.65 31.64
CA LEU A 96 34.93 -38.23 31.86
C LEU A 96 34.64 -37.40 30.60
N ARG A 97 33.99 -36.24 30.79
CA ARG A 97 33.59 -35.31 29.71
C ARG A 97 34.20 -33.91 29.93
N PRO A 98 35.50 -33.75 29.67
CA PRO A 98 36.14 -32.44 29.71
C PRO A 98 35.68 -31.66 28.45
N ALA A 99 34.78 -30.68 28.61
CA ALA A 99 34.17 -29.95 27.49
C ALA A 99 35.12 -28.92 26.85
N ASP A 100 35.13 -27.66 27.33
CA ASP A 100 36.10 -26.64 26.91
C ASP A 100 37.52 -26.97 27.36
N GLU A 101 37.58 -27.57 28.54
CA GLU A 101 38.83 -28.01 29.12
C GLU A 101 39.22 -29.32 28.48
N LYS A 102 40.52 -29.56 28.32
CA LYS A 102 41.02 -30.84 27.83
C LYS A 102 41.26 -31.85 28.97
N LEU A 103 41.19 -31.40 30.22
CA LEU A 103 41.52 -32.12 31.44
C LEU A 103 40.63 -31.61 32.59
N LEU A 104 40.35 -32.45 33.59
CA LEU A 104 39.67 -32.06 34.85
C LEU A 104 40.47 -32.55 36.07
N GLY A 105 40.30 -31.87 37.20
CA GLY A 105 41.00 -32.08 38.46
C GLY A 105 42.03 -30.99 38.77
N GLY A 106 42.88 -31.25 39.75
CA GLY A 106 43.87 -30.28 40.22
C GLY A 106 43.24 -29.05 40.89
N ALA A 107 43.90 -27.90 40.79
CA ALA A 107 43.54 -26.70 41.56
C ALA A 107 42.14 -26.11 41.26
N LYS A 108 41.47 -26.56 40.20
CA LYS A 108 40.11 -26.13 39.86
C LYS A 108 39.03 -26.85 40.66
N HIS A 109 39.36 -27.99 41.26
CA HIS A 109 38.41 -28.76 42.07
C HIS A 109 37.13 -29.16 41.31
N ASP A 110 37.23 -29.32 39.99
CA ASP A 110 36.16 -29.69 39.05
C ASP A 110 36.05 -31.21 38.83
N LEU A 111 36.76 -32.01 39.63
CA LEU A 111 36.66 -33.46 39.72
C LEU A 111 36.86 -33.88 41.18
N TYR A 112 35.89 -34.60 41.74
CA TYR A 112 35.88 -34.94 43.17
C TYR A 112 35.06 -36.18 43.49
N ILE A 113 35.32 -36.77 44.65
CA ILE A 113 34.51 -37.81 45.27
C ILE A 113 33.63 -37.16 46.34
N VAL A 114 32.34 -37.49 46.34
CA VAL A 114 31.41 -37.20 47.44
C VAL A 114 31.22 -38.49 48.22
N VAL A 115 31.39 -38.43 49.53
CA VAL A 115 31.22 -39.57 50.43
C VAL A 115 30.07 -39.32 51.37
N GLU A 116 29.17 -40.29 51.44
CA GLU A 116 28.00 -40.30 52.31
C GLU A 116 27.91 -41.63 53.07
N ASN A 117 26.99 -41.70 54.04
CA ASN A 117 26.74 -42.89 54.87
C ASN A 117 28.02 -43.50 55.50
N TRP A 118 28.99 -42.65 55.86
CA TRP A 118 30.27 -43.07 56.41
C TRP A 118 30.14 -43.74 57.78
N ASN A 119 30.30 -45.07 57.80
CA ASN A 119 30.41 -45.91 58.99
C ASN A 119 31.75 -46.66 58.99
N ALA A 120 32.83 -45.96 58.67
CA ALA A 120 34.18 -46.50 58.58
C ALA A 120 35.21 -45.66 59.37
N THR A 121 36.43 -46.17 59.48
CA THR A 121 37.57 -45.48 60.11
C THR A 121 38.50 -44.89 59.06
N SER A 122 38.71 -45.62 57.96
CA SER A 122 39.51 -45.18 56.82
C SER A 122 39.14 -45.96 55.57
N ALA A 123 39.22 -45.30 54.42
CA ALA A 123 39.12 -45.93 53.12
C ALA A 123 40.01 -45.17 52.12
N THR A 124 40.48 -45.86 51.09
CA THR A 124 41.18 -45.23 49.96
C THR A 124 40.45 -45.58 48.68
N VAL A 125 40.00 -44.56 47.95
CA VAL A 125 39.43 -44.74 46.61
C VAL A 125 40.48 -44.29 45.60
N LYS A 126 40.91 -45.23 44.75
CA LYS A 126 41.81 -45.00 43.63
C LYS A 126 41.03 -44.58 42.40
N LEU A 127 41.41 -43.46 41.81
CA LEU A 127 40.97 -43.01 40.48
C LEU A 127 41.89 -43.59 39.42
N ILE A 128 41.36 -44.14 38.32
CA ILE A 128 42.13 -44.78 37.25
C ILE A 128 41.72 -44.22 35.88
N GLY A 129 42.70 -43.68 35.14
CA GLY A 129 42.46 -42.99 33.88
C GLY A 129 43.73 -42.69 33.10
N THR A 130 43.73 -41.59 32.33
CA THR A 130 44.91 -41.15 31.57
C THR A 130 45.23 -39.67 31.77
N ASN A 131 46.50 -39.32 31.59
CA ASN A 131 46.98 -37.94 31.58
C ASN A 131 46.75 -37.26 30.21
N LYS A 132 47.23 -36.02 30.05
CA LYS A 132 47.11 -35.24 28.80
C LYS A 132 47.69 -35.93 27.54
N ASN A 133 48.74 -36.73 27.70
CA ASN A 133 49.40 -37.45 26.61
C ASN A 133 48.69 -38.77 26.28
N GLY A 134 47.75 -39.22 27.12
CA GLY A 134 47.09 -40.51 27.01
C GLY A 134 47.82 -41.64 27.77
N ASP A 135 48.84 -41.33 28.56
CA ASP A 135 49.51 -42.34 29.40
C ASP A 135 48.64 -42.66 30.63
N SER A 136 48.70 -43.90 31.10
CA SER A 136 47.99 -44.34 32.31
C SER A 136 48.34 -43.47 33.52
N LEU A 137 47.32 -43.08 34.28
CA LEU A 137 47.42 -42.23 35.45
C LEU A 137 46.49 -42.78 36.54
N THR A 138 46.99 -42.84 37.78
CA THR A 138 46.19 -43.20 38.95
C THR A 138 46.38 -42.19 40.08
N GLU A 139 45.36 -42.01 40.91
CA GLU A 139 45.41 -41.18 42.11
C GLU A 139 44.67 -41.85 43.26
N ASP A 140 45.33 -41.98 44.41
CA ASP A 140 44.72 -42.50 45.64
C ASP A 140 44.15 -41.35 46.48
N ILE A 141 42.84 -41.37 46.71
CA ILE A 141 42.14 -40.39 47.56
C ILE A 141 41.81 -41.03 48.91
N ASN A 142 42.40 -40.48 49.98
CA ASN A 142 42.18 -40.97 51.34
C ASN A 142 40.93 -40.34 51.95
N ILE A 143 39.97 -41.19 52.30
CA ILE A 143 38.67 -40.84 52.87
C ILE A 143 38.71 -41.03 54.39
N THR A 144 38.25 -40.02 55.11
CA THR A 144 38.29 -39.92 56.58
C THR A 144 36.93 -39.65 57.21
N GLY A 145 35.88 -39.44 56.40
CA GLY A 145 34.55 -39.08 56.85
C GLY A 145 33.62 -38.77 55.68
N ASN A 146 32.38 -38.40 56.01
CA ASN A 146 31.47 -37.79 55.03
C ASN A 146 32.05 -36.46 54.54
N GLY A 147 31.94 -36.19 53.25
CA GLY A 147 32.40 -34.94 52.67
C GLY A 147 32.84 -35.05 51.22
N THR A 148 33.44 -33.97 50.72
CA THR A 148 33.94 -33.87 49.35
C THR A 148 35.46 -33.92 49.33
N TYR A 149 36.02 -34.79 48.49
CA TYR A 149 37.45 -35.00 48.33
C TYR A 149 37.85 -34.76 46.87
N TYR A 150 38.71 -33.77 46.63
CA TYR A 150 39.07 -33.33 45.28
C TYR A 150 40.24 -34.13 44.70
N ALA A 151 40.17 -34.41 43.40
CA ALA A 151 41.31 -34.95 42.65
C ALA A 151 42.39 -33.87 42.50
N SER A 152 43.62 -34.19 42.87
CA SER A 152 44.80 -33.33 42.77
C SER A 152 45.47 -33.42 41.39
N ASN A 153 45.29 -34.53 40.69
CA ASN A 153 45.82 -34.73 39.34
C ASN A 153 44.83 -34.28 38.26
N LEU A 154 45.38 -33.94 37.08
CA LEU A 154 44.61 -33.59 35.89
C LEU A 154 44.39 -34.83 35.00
N PHE A 155 43.14 -35.26 34.89
CA PHE A 155 42.72 -36.41 34.09
C PHE A 155 42.15 -36.00 32.74
N LYS A 156 42.59 -36.67 31.68
CA LYS A 156 42.02 -36.58 30.32
C LYS A 156 40.87 -37.56 30.13
N THR A 157 41.07 -38.78 30.61
CA THR A 157 40.04 -39.81 30.71
C THR A 157 40.04 -40.34 32.14
N LEU A 158 38.88 -40.81 32.59
CA LEU A 158 38.73 -41.48 33.87
C LEU A 158 37.67 -42.55 33.70
N THR A 159 38.09 -43.81 33.72
CA THR A 159 37.28 -44.95 33.27
C THR A 159 36.90 -45.88 34.40
N GLN A 160 37.69 -45.91 35.48
CA GLN A 160 37.50 -46.85 36.58
C GLN A 160 37.82 -46.19 37.93
N THR A 161 37.24 -46.76 38.99
CA THR A 161 37.59 -46.49 40.38
C THR A 161 37.83 -47.79 41.14
N GLN A 162 38.62 -47.76 42.21
CA GLN A 162 38.89 -48.94 43.03
C GLN A 162 39.02 -48.59 44.50
N VAL A 163 38.27 -49.25 45.38
CA VAL A 163 38.44 -49.18 46.83
C VAL A 163 39.61 -50.08 47.21
N THR A 164 40.79 -49.49 47.42
CA THR A 164 42.05 -50.24 47.65
C THR A 164 42.34 -50.49 49.11
N THR A 165 41.80 -49.65 50.00
CA THR A 165 41.83 -49.87 51.44
C THR A 165 40.45 -49.57 52.02
N PHE A 166 40.02 -50.38 52.99
CA PHE A 166 38.78 -50.17 53.72
C PHE A 166 38.89 -50.73 55.14
N THR A 167 38.44 -49.98 56.13
CA THR A 167 38.35 -50.43 57.52
C THR A 167 37.10 -49.81 58.13
N GLY A 168 36.04 -50.60 58.29
CA GLY A 168 34.74 -50.07 58.68
C GLY A 168 33.59 -51.06 58.53
N THR A 169 32.37 -50.54 58.59
CA THR A 169 31.13 -51.29 58.32
C THR A 169 30.63 -51.03 56.91
N ASN A 170 30.38 -49.76 56.56
CA ASN A 170 30.03 -49.37 55.19
C ASN A 170 30.33 -47.89 54.92
N PHE A 171 30.33 -47.52 53.64
CA PHE A 171 30.21 -46.15 53.15
C PHE A 171 29.72 -46.16 51.71
N ASP A 172 29.22 -45.01 51.25
CA ASP A 172 28.79 -44.78 49.88
C ASP A 172 29.67 -43.70 49.26
N TYR A 173 29.95 -43.79 47.97
CA TYR A 173 30.65 -42.72 47.28
C TYR A 173 30.17 -42.53 45.84
N SER A 174 30.19 -41.26 45.42
CA SER A 174 29.97 -40.87 44.03
C SER A 174 31.19 -40.11 43.52
N LEU A 175 31.67 -40.46 42.33
CA LEU A 175 32.68 -39.70 41.61
C LEU A 175 31.99 -38.70 40.69
N VAL A 176 32.28 -37.41 40.86
CA VAL A 176 31.54 -36.32 40.24
C VAL A 176 32.51 -35.37 39.51
N GLN A 177 32.14 -34.97 38.29
CA GLN A 177 32.76 -33.84 37.61
C GLN A 177 31.89 -32.58 37.75
N GLY A 178 32.54 -31.42 37.87
CA GLY A 178 31.92 -30.10 38.04
C GLY A 178 31.47 -29.44 36.74
N GLN A 179 30.81 -30.21 35.86
CA GLN A 179 30.07 -29.74 34.68
C GLN A 179 29.28 -30.92 34.11
N TRP A 180 28.24 -30.68 33.30
CA TRP A 180 27.63 -31.76 32.51
C TRP A 180 28.60 -32.27 31.43
N GLY A 181 29.36 -31.35 30.83
CA GLY A 181 30.42 -31.67 29.88
C GLY A 181 29.92 -31.99 28.47
N VAL A 182 28.73 -31.54 28.12
CA VAL A 182 28.09 -31.84 26.82
C VAL A 182 28.15 -30.66 25.84
N ILE A 183 28.47 -29.45 26.32
CA ILE A 183 28.64 -28.27 25.48
C ILE A 183 30.02 -27.66 25.70
N SER A 184 30.76 -27.49 24.61
CA SER A 184 31.93 -26.61 24.57
C SER A 184 31.64 -25.34 23.76
N LYS A 185 32.41 -24.30 24.04
CA LYS A 185 32.34 -22.96 23.48
C LYS A 185 33.70 -22.59 22.88
N PRO A 186 34.00 -23.04 21.64
CA PRO A 186 35.27 -22.77 20.98
C PRO A 186 35.57 -21.28 20.76
N SER A 187 34.53 -20.43 20.70
CA SER A 187 34.66 -18.98 20.59
C SER A 187 33.47 -18.27 21.27
N SER A 188 33.50 -16.94 21.34
CA SER A 188 32.38 -16.16 21.92
C SER A 188 31.03 -16.35 21.19
N SER A 189 31.04 -16.86 19.97
CA SER A 189 29.87 -17.04 19.11
C SER A 189 29.70 -18.46 18.57
N SER A 190 30.54 -19.41 18.97
CA SER A 190 30.47 -20.80 18.49
C SER A 190 30.30 -21.76 19.65
N TYR A 191 29.39 -22.72 19.49
CA TYR A 191 29.13 -23.79 20.44
C TYR A 191 29.27 -25.13 19.73
N TYR A 192 29.84 -26.11 20.42
CA TYR A 192 29.98 -27.47 19.95
C TYR A 192 29.32 -28.41 20.96
N TRP A 193 28.33 -29.14 20.45
CA TRP A 193 27.42 -29.97 21.23
C TRP A 193 27.77 -31.42 20.97
N LYS A 194 28.12 -32.14 22.04
CA LYS A 194 28.58 -33.52 21.94
C LYS A 194 27.61 -34.46 22.61
N ASN A 195 27.11 -35.44 21.85
CA ASN A 195 26.23 -36.50 22.35
C ASN A 195 25.06 -35.97 23.20
N THR A 196 24.38 -34.91 22.76
CA THR A 196 23.24 -34.36 23.50
C THR A 196 22.15 -33.84 22.57
N LYS A 197 20.90 -33.84 23.07
CA LYS A 197 19.70 -33.29 22.42
C LYS A 197 19.20 -32.06 23.16
N LEU A 198 18.47 -31.20 22.46
CA LEU A 198 17.76 -30.05 23.04
C LEU A 198 16.26 -30.26 22.97
N ILE A 199 15.59 -30.00 24.08
CA ILE A 199 14.14 -29.82 24.17
C ILE A 199 13.86 -28.38 24.63
N ILE A 200 12.96 -27.71 23.93
CA ILE A 200 12.48 -26.36 24.27
C ILE A 200 10.99 -26.45 24.60
N GLY A 201 10.66 -26.11 25.84
CA GLY A 201 9.33 -26.20 26.44
C GLY A 201 9.00 -27.59 26.99
N ASP A 202 7.99 -27.64 27.86
CA ASP A 202 7.42 -28.87 28.43
C ASP A 202 6.05 -29.24 27.81
N GLY A 203 5.58 -28.43 26.84
CA GLY A 203 4.28 -28.56 26.18
C GLY A 203 3.14 -27.76 26.81
N SER A 204 3.37 -27.17 27.98
CA SER A 204 2.37 -26.42 28.75
C SER A 204 2.83 -25.00 29.12
N THR A 205 4.08 -24.85 29.56
CA THR A 205 4.68 -23.60 30.00
C THR A 205 5.18 -22.78 28.82
N ALA A 206 4.81 -21.49 28.78
CA ALA A 206 5.31 -20.56 27.78
C ALA A 206 6.85 -20.48 27.87
N THR A 207 7.53 -20.83 26.78
CA THR A 207 9.00 -20.95 26.78
C THR A 207 9.57 -20.22 25.57
N TYR A 208 10.22 -19.10 25.82
CA TYR A 208 10.86 -18.25 24.80
C TYR A 208 12.35 -18.58 24.70
N PHE A 209 12.81 -18.92 23.51
CA PHE A 209 14.21 -19.16 23.20
C PHE A 209 14.61 -18.36 21.96
N VAL A 210 15.57 -17.45 22.11
CA VAL A 210 15.96 -16.50 21.05
C VAL A 210 17.47 -16.32 21.03
N ASP A 211 18.10 -16.42 19.86
CA ASP A 211 19.52 -16.09 19.71
C ASP A 211 19.87 -15.53 18.32
N THR A 212 21.01 -14.85 18.23
CA THR A 212 21.52 -14.19 17.01
C THR A 212 23.02 -14.40 16.85
N ARG A 213 23.49 -14.46 15.60
CA ARG A 213 24.93 -14.59 15.23
C ARG A 213 25.67 -15.72 15.95
N LYS A 214 25.01 -16.85 16.18
CA LYS A 214 25.65 -18.05 16.77
C LYS A 214 25.91 -19.10 15.71
N GLN A 215 27.02 -19.80 15.87
CA GLN A 215 27.30 -21.05 15.18
C GLN A 215 27.11 -22.21 16.17
N ILE A 216 26.30 -23.19 15.80
CA ILE A 216 26.03 -24.37 16.62
C ILE A 216 26.48 -25.57 15.81
N THR A 217 27.54 -26.23 16.26
CA THR A 217 28.00 -27.50 15.72
C THR A 217 27.42 -28.62 16.55
N ILE A 218 26.66 -29.50 15.92
CA ILE A 218 26.05 -30.65 16.58
C ILE A 218 26.77 -31.92 16.11
N ASP A 219 27.49 -32.52 17.04
CA ASP A 219 28.18 -33.79 16.90
C ASP A 219 27.58 -34.79 17.88
N SER A 220 26.49 -35.42 17.45
CA SER A 220 25.77 -36.36 18.27
C SER A 220 25.38 -37.56 17.44
N ASP A 221 25.92 -38.71 17.83
CA ASP A 221 25.52 -40.03 17.37
C ASP A 221 24.49 -40.68 18.32
N VAL A 222 23.81 -39.89 19.18
CA VAL A 222 22.87 -40.42 20.19
C VAL A 222 21.83 -41.35 19.54
N VAL A 223 21.85 -42.59 20.02
CA VAL A 223 21.25 -43.80 19.44
C VAL A 223 19.77 -43.97 19.84
N HIS A 224 18.88 -44.01 18.84
CA HIS A 224 17.81 -45.01 18.61
C HIS A 224 16.33 -44.82 19.07
N SER A 225 15.51 -45.66 18.41
CA SER A 225 14.06 -45.90 18.38
C SER A 225 13.23 -45.02 17.43
N TRP A 226 12.45 -45.66 16.55
CA TRP A 226 11.57 -45.01 15.57
C TRP A 226 10.59 -44.08 16.29
N GLY A 227 10.78 -42.76 16.13
CA GLY A 227 9.95 -41.74 16.77
C GLY A 227 10.74 -40.64 17.48
N SER A 228 11.94 -40.95 17.97
CA SER A 228 12.75 -40.07 18.85
C SER A 228 14.06 -39.55 18.22
N ASN A 229 14.11 -39.54 16.89
CA ASN A 229 15.29 -39.14 16.11
C ASN A 229 15.26 -37.63 15.83
N TYR A 230 15.74 -36.81 16.76
CA TYR A 230 15.87 -35.37 16.59
C TYR A 230 17.06 -34.80 17.37
N TYR A 231 17.65 -33.72 16.88
CA TYR A 231 18.62 -32.93 17.64
C TYR A 231 17.94 -31.88 18.51
N ILE A 232 16.93 -31.20 17.94
CA ILE A 232 16.15 -30.17 18.65
C ILE A 232 14.67 -30.50 18.55
N TYR A 233 14.00 -30.53 19.69
CA TYR A 233 12.55 -30.67 19.78
C TYR A 233 11.96 -29.40 20.39
N ILE A 234 10.91 -28.87 19.75
CA ILE A 234 10.22 -27.66 20.20
C ILE A 234 8.78 -28.04 20.51
N HIS A 235 8.41 -27.99 21.79
CA HIS A 235 7.09 -28.34 22.27
C HIS A 235 6.04 -27.26 21.97
N SER A 236 4.76 -27.58 22.17
CA SER A 236 3.68 -26.58 22.20
C SER A 236 3.97 -25.49 23.23
N ASN A 237 3.48 -24.27 22.96
CA ASN A 237 3.69 -23.07 23.79
C ASN A 237 5.14 -22.58 23.86
N ALA A 238 6.07 -23.18 23.10
CA ALA A 238 7.40 -22.64 22.93
C ALA A 238 7.46 -21.67 21.74
N TYR A 239 8.19 -20.57 21.93
CA TYR A 239 8.59 -19.61 20.91
C TYR A 239 10.09 -19.75 20.67
N PHE A 240 10.49 -20.11 19.45
CA PHE A 240 11.89 -20.29 19.07
C PHE A 240 12.25 -19.37 17.91
N ARG A 241 13.15 -18.42 18.14
CA ARG A 241 13.64 -17.50 17.09
C ARG A 241 15.15 -17.55 16.93
N LEU A 242 15.58 -17.69 15.68
CA LEU A 242 16.96 -17.47 15.27
C LEU A 242 17.05 -16.26 14.34
N GLY A 243 17.93 -15.32 14.67
CA GLY A 243 18.05 -14.06 13.94
C GLY A 243 17.04 -13.01 14.39
N GLU A 244 17.02 -11.88 13.69
CA GLU A 244 16.18 -10.74 14.07
C GLU A 244 15.51 -10.06 12.87
N TYR A 245 14.36 -9.45 13.16
CA TYR A 245 13.66 -8.59 12.22
C TYR A 245 14.34 -7.23 12.13
N VAL A 246 14.54 -6.76 10.90
CA VAL A 246 14.84 -5.35 10.62
C VAL A 246 13.54 -4.66 10.24
N ASP A 247 12.74 -5.31 9.40
CA ASP A 247 11.42 -4.90 8.97
C ASP A 247 10.60 -6.17 8.71
N GLU A 248 9.62 -6.44 9.57
CA GLU A 248 8.80 -7.65 9.48
C GLU A 248 7.83 -7.60 8.30
N GLU A 249 7.28 -6.43 7.99
CA GLU A 249 6.31 -6.25 6.90
C GLU A 249 6.95 -6.53 5.55
N ASN A 250 8.18 -6.04 5.36
CA ASN A 250 8.97 -6.26 4.15
C ASN A 250 9.86 -7.51 4.23
N LYS A 251 9.73 -8.32 5.30
CA LYS A 251 10.49 -9.56 5.54
C LYS A 251 12.01 -9.37 5.43
N ILE A 252 12.50 -8.21 5.86
CA ILE A 252 13.93 -7.90 5.95
C ILE A 252 14.44 -8.36 7.30
N THR A 253 15.43 -9.24 7.29
CA THR A 253 15.99 -9.87 8.49
C THR A 253 17.51 -9.78 8.49
N LYS A 254 18.13 -9.93 9.65
CA LYS A 254 19.60 -9.97 9.77
C LYS A 254 20.03 -10.89 10.92
N ASN A 255 21.35 -11.05 11.06
CA ASN A 255 21.98 -11.63 12.24
C ASN A 255 21.52 -13.05 12.61
N GLY A 256 21.21 -13.87 11.60
CA GLY A 256 20.82 -15.26 11.80
C GLY A 256 21.93 -16.14 12.38
N CYS A 257 21.54 -17.37 12.70
CA CYS A 257 22.45 -18.38 13.25
C CYS A 257 22.83 -19.41 12.19
N GLN A 258 23.96 -20.08 12.41
CA GLN A 258 24.44 -21.16 11.56
C GLN A 258 24.41 -22.47 12.34
N PHE A 259 23.84 -23.51 11.73
CA PHE A 259 23.83 -24.87 12.26
C PHE A 259 24.67 -25.78 11.37
N LEU A 260 25.66 -26.43 11.98
CA LEU A 260 26.51 -27.42 11.36
C LEU A 260 26.23 -28.78 11.97
N PHE A 261 25.68 -29.70 11.18
CA PHE A 261 25.41 -31.07 11.62
C PHE A 261 26.52 -31.98 11.09
N LEU A 262 27.26 -32.66 11.99
CA LEU A 262 28.33 -33.61 11.64
C LEU A 262 27.80 -35.05 11.47
N GLN A 263 26.54 -35.16 11.07
CA GLN A 263 25.73 -36.36 11.15
C GLN A 263 26.28 -37.56 10.36
N THR A 264 26.43 -38.70 11.03
CA THR A 264 26.80 -39.97 10.36
C THR A 264 25.59 -40.85 10.02
N ASN A 265 24.45 -40.62 10.66
CA ASN A 265 23.27 -41.50 10.58
C ASN A 265 22.18 -40.94 9.65
N ARG A 266 21.53 -41.77 8.82
CA ARG A 266 20.40 -41.33 7.98
C ARG A 266 19.12 -41.18 8.82
N TRP A 267 18.23 -40.25 8.47
CA TRP A 267 16.89 -40.06 9.07
C TRP A 267 16.81 -39.45 10.50
N PHE A 268 17.78 -38.64 10.91
CA PHE A 268 17.80 -37.93 12.21
C PHE A 268 17.43 -36.44 12.13
N ARG A 269 16.22 -36.06 12.54
CA ARG A 269 15.66 -34.72 12.27
C ARG A 269 16.49 -33.60 12.90
N ALA A 270 16.80 -32.57 12.12
CA ALA A 270 17.53 -31.41 12.63
C ALA A 270 16.72 -30.68 13.70
N ILE A 271 15.50 -30.29 13.35
CA ILE A 271 14.52 -29.72 14.28
C ILE A 271 13.19 -30.42 14.05
N ILE A 272 12.49 -30.75 15.13
CA ILE A 272 11.10 -31.18 15.10
C ILE A 272 10.25 -30.26 15.98
N THR A 273 9.05 -29.94 15.53
CA THR A 273 8.11 -29.11 16.31
C THR A 273 6.77 -29.81 16.53
N HIS A 274 6.22 -29.65 17.73
CA HIS A 274 4.86 -30.10 18.04
C HIS A 274 3.81 -29.09 17.55
N SER A 275 2.55 -29.52 17.41
CA SER A 275 1.45 -28.58 17.13
C SER A 275 1.34 -27.59 18.28
N GLY A 276 1.33 -26.28 17.99
CA GLY A 276 1.31 -25.20 18.98
C GLY A 276 2.66 -24.54 19.27
N ALA A 277 3.76 -25.00 18.66
CA ALA A 277 5.05 -24.30 18.68
C ALA A 277 5.09 -23.14 17.68
N ASP A 278 5.76 -22.03 18.01
CA ASP A 278 5.98 -20.90 17.11
C ASP A 278 7.48 -20.79 16.77
N VAL A 279 7.84 -20.93 15.49
CA VAL A 279 9.24 -21.02 15.05
C VAL A 279 9.55 -20.02 13.96
N HIS A 280 10.51 -19.15 14.24
CA HIS A 280 11.01 -18.11 13.35
C HIS A 280 12.50 -18.31 13.06
N ILE A 281 12.83 -18.71 11.83
CA ILE A 281 14.20 -18.91 11.38
C ILE A 281 14.52 -17.83 10.35
N LEU A 282 15.39 -16.89 10.72
CA LEU A 282 15.62 -15.65 9.99
C LEU A 282 17.11 -15.51 9.66
N SER A 283 17.44 -15.20 8.40
CA SER A 283 18.83 -15.01 7.94
C SER A 283 19.80 -16.11 8.35
N SER A 284 19.29 -17.34 8.52
CA SER A 284 20.02 -18.44 9.17
C SER A 284 20.40 -19.51 8.15
N GLU A 285 21.44 -20.27 8.48
CA GLU A 285 22.01 -21.30 7.60
C GLU A 285 22.02 -22.67 8.31
N PHE A 286 21.64 -23.72 7.57
CA PHE A 286 21.66 -25.10 8.05
C PHE A 286 22.45 -25.96 7.06
N LEU A 287 23.58 -26.51 7.53
CA LEU A 287 24.50 -27.32 6.73
C LEU A 287 24.60 -28.72 7.30
N ASN A 288 24.32 -29.73 6.48
CA ASN A 288 24.76 -31.11 6.75
C ASN A 288 26.17 -31.33 6.19
N ALA A 289 27.17 -31.38 7.06
CA ALA A 289 28.54 -31.75 6.70
C ALA A 289 28.82 -33.24 6.90
N GLY A 290 27.82 -33.99 7.37
CA GLY A 290 27.86 -35.42 7.56
C GLY A 290 27.94 -36.25 6.28
N THR A 291 28.11 -37.57 6.44
CA THR A 291 28.14 -38.53 5.33
C THR A 291 26.76 -39.10 5.01
N ALA A 292 25.78 -38.90 5.88
CA ALA A 292 24.41 -39.36 5.66
C ALA A 292 23.63 -38.42 4.73
N ASP A 293 22.86 -39.01 3.81
CA ASP A 293 21.80 -38.28 3.11
C ASP A 293 20.80 -37.75 4.13
N SER A 294 20.52 -36.46 3.99
CA SER A 294 20.01 -35.54 5.00
C SER A 294 18.80 -35.99 5.79
N SER A 295 18.50 -35.25 6.86
CA SER A 295 17.40 -35.53 7.77
C SER A 295 16.50 -34.33 7.96
N PRO A 296 15.19 -34.52 8.12
CA PRO A 296 14.28 -33.43 7.84
C PRO A 296 14.28 -32.39 8.94
N ILE A 297 14.09 -31.13 8.56
CA ILE A 297 13.46 -30.17 9.47
C ILE A 297 11.96 -30.38 9.37
N GLN A 298 11.36 -30.86 10.46
CA GLN A 298 9.96 -31.28 10.48
C GLN A 298 9.12 -30.32 11.33
N PHE A 299 8.14 -29.69 10.71
CA PHE A 299 7.31 -28.70 11.37
C PHE A 299 5.86 -29.16 11.56
N GLY A 300 5.34 -28.92 12.77
CA GLY A 300 3.94 -29.02 13.12
C GLY A 300 3.08 -27.90 12.53
N ASN A 301 1.78 -27.89 12.83
CA ASN A 301 0.72 -27.21 12.07
C ASN A 301 0.47 -25.73 12.42
N VAL A 302 1.53 -24.96 12.66
CA VAL A 302 1.44 -23.60 13.24
C VAL A 302 2.36 -22.63 12.50
N ASN A 303 2.17 -21.32 12.70
CA ASN A 303 2.63 -20.20 11.87
C ASN A 303 4.16 -20.01 11.74
N HIS A 304 4.88 -21.01 11.25
CA HIS A 304 6.34 -20.95 11.13
C HIS A 304 6.80 -20.03 10.00
N ARG A 305 7.91 -19.32 10.23
CA ARG A 305 8.49 -18.35 9.30
C ARG A 305 9.95 -18.69 8.99
N PHE A 306 10.29 -18.74 7.71
CA PHE A 306 11.64 -19.03 7.23
C PHE A 306 12.04 -18.00 6.20
N TRP A 307 12.76 -16.97 6.62
CA TRP A 307 13.03 -15.80 5.78
C TRP A 307 14.53 -15.59 5.59
N ASN A 308 14.95 -15.43 4.33
CA ASN A 308 16.33 -15.15 3.96
C ASN A 308 17.32 -16.26 4.41
N CYS A 309 16.89 -17.51 4.34
CA CYS A 309 17.62 -18.65 4.90
C CYS A 309 18.26 -19.55 3.84
N MET A 310 19.30 -20.29 4.24
CA MET A 310 19.99 -21.26 3.38
C MET A 310 19.99 -22.65 4.01
N PHE A 311 19.74 -23.67 3.18
CA PHE A 311 19.69 -25.07 3.57
C PHE A 311 20.54 -25.89 2.60
N GLN A 312 21.65 -26.44 3.08
CA GLN A 312 22.57 -27.21 2.25
C GLN A 312 22.59 -28.66 2.70
N ARG A 313 22.30 -29.56 1.76
CA ARG A 313 22.14 -31.00 2.02
C ARG A 313 21.18 -31.22 3.18
N GLN A 314 20.07 -30.48 3.17
CA GLN A 314 18.99 -30.55 4.16
C GLN A 314 17.65 -30.51 3.44
N TRP A 315 16.85 -31.57 3.56
CA TRP A 315 15.45 -31.56 3.14
C TRP A 315 14.50 -31.06 4.23
N PHE A 316 13.33 -30.59 3.79
CA PHE A 316 12.20 -30.24 4.66
C PHE A 316 11.16 -31.36 4.62
N GLN A 317 10.42 -31.57 5.73
CA GLN A 317 9.31 -32.52 5.75
C GLN A 317 8.09 -31.96 6.49
N TYR A 318 6.90 -32.17 5.91
CA TYR A 318 5.64 -31.61 6.39
C TYR A 318 4.92 -32.45 7.46
N ARG A 319 4.38 -31.75 8.47
CA ARG A 319 3.00 -31.94 8.97
C ARG A 319 2.24 -30.60 9.15
N GLY A 320 2.74 -29.46 8.64
CA GLY A 320 2.12 -28.16 8.86
C GLY A 320 2.48 -26.94 7.98
N LYS A 321 1.58 -25.94 7.94
CA LYS A 321 1.71 -24.73 7.08
C LYS A 321 2.97 -23.92 7.41
N GLY A 322 3.72 -23.50 6.40
CA GLY A 322 4.91 -22.64 6.57
C GLY A 322 4.89 -21.43 5.64
N ASN A 323 5.55 -20.35 6.06
CA ASN A 323 5.78 -19.14 5.26
C ASN A 323 7.28 -19.04 4.93
N LEU A 324 7.66 -19.38 3.69
CA LEU A 324 9.06 -19.26 3.23
C LEU A 324 9.18 -18.06 2.31
N TYR A 325 10.23 -17.29 2.53
CA TYR A 325 10.55 -16.12 1.73
C TYR A 325 12.06 -16.04 1.51
N ASN A 326 12.49 -15.96 0.27
CA ASN A 326 13.91 -15.88 -0.09
C ASN A 326 14.72 -17.01 0.57
N VAL A 327 14.37 -18.26 0.26
CA VAL A 327 15.01 -19.44 0.84
C VAL A 327 15.75 -20.20 -0.24
N ALA A 328 17.01 -20.55 0.02
CA ALA A 328 17.86 -21.29 -0.90
C ALA A 328 18.13 -22.71 -0.40
N GLY A 329 17.93 -23.70 -1.27
CA GLY A 329 18.26 -25.11 -1.06
C GLY A 329 19.40 -25.56 -1.99
N TYR A 330 20.48 -26.11 -1.43
CA TYR A 330 21.61 -26.66 -2.19
C TYR A 330 21.73 -28.18 -1.96
N ASP A 331 21.78 -28.96 -3.03
CA ASP A 331 21.86 -30.43 -3.00
C ASP A 331 20.78 -31.07 -2.10
N VAL A 332 19.58 -30.52 -2.17
CA VAL A 332 18.44 -30.95 -1.37
C VAL A 332 17.75 -32.15 -2.04
N SER A 333 18.02 -33.35 -1.53
CA SER A 333 17.55 -34.61 -2.14
C SER A 333 16.03 -34.73 -2.25
N ASN A 334 15.28 -34.03 -1.38
CA ASN A 334 13.82 -34.07 -1.36
C ASN A 334 13.13 -32.70 -1.45
N GLY A 335 13.89 -31.65 -1.72
CA GLY A 335 13.37 -30.29 -1.86
C GLY A 335 12.59 -29.79 -0.64
N PHE A 336 11.69 -28.84 -0.90
CA PHE A 336 10.76 -28.27 0.07
C PHE A 336 9.45 -29.05 0.09
N PHE A 337 9.26 -29.88 1.11
CA PHE A 337 8.04 -30.63 1.31
C PHE A 337 7.20 -29.97 2.42
N MET A 338 6.40 -28.97 2.06
CA MET A 338 5.45 -28.30 2.97
C MET A 338 4.35 -27.57 2.20
N THR A 339 3.14 -27.46 2.77
CA THR A 339 2.03 -26.68 2.17
C THR A 339 2.13 -25.21 2.57
N GLY A 340 1.76 -24.30 1.66
CA GLY A 340 1.76 -22.88 1.95
C GLY A 340 2.00 -22.03 0.71
N THR A 341 2.26 -20.75 0.96
CA THR A 341 2.75 -19.81 -0.05
C THR A 341 4.24 -19.60 0.18
N PHE A 342 5.01 -19.78 -0.88
CA PHE A 342 6.45 -19.66 -0.90
C PHE A 342 6.84 -18.65 -1.95
N ASP A 343 7.80 -17.80 -1.62
CA ASP A 343 8.14 -16.64 -2.42
C ASP A 343 9.67 -16.55 -2.53
N ARG A 344 10.18 -16.47 -3.76
CA ARG A 344 11.61 -16.46 -4.11
C ARG A 344 12.34 -17.68 -3.55
N ILE A 345 11.90 -18.86 -3.95
CA ILE A 345 12.52 -20.13 -3.55
C ILE A 345 13.58 -20.53 -4.57
N SER A 346 14.82 -20.65 -4.13
CA SER A 346 15.92 -21.08 -4.99
C SER A 346 16.32 -22.52 -4.69
N VAL A 347 16.43 -23.36 -5.71
CA VAL A 347 16.91 -24.75 -5.58
C VAL A 347 18.02 -25.01 -6.59
N PHE A 348 19.16 -25.48 -6.08
CA PHE A 348 20.35 -25.80 -6.85
C PHE A 348 20.76 -27.24 -6.57
N GLY A 349 20.73 -28.09 -7.60
CA GLY A 349 21.02 -29.51 -7.41
C GLY A 349 19.91 -30.26 -6.67
N GLY A 350 20.12 -31.56 -6.44
CA GLY A 350 19.10 -32.43 -5.84
C GLY A 350 18.05 -32.97 -6.83
N ALA A 351 17.14 -33.81 -6.33
CA ALA A 351 16.22 -34.54 -7.20
C ALA A 351 14.94 -33.76 -7.54
N TYR A 352 14.42 -32.96 -6.60
CA TYR A 352 13.17 -32.21 -6.77
C TYR A 352 13.21 -30.83 -6.09
N MET A 353 12.52 -29.83 -6.64
CA MET A 353 12.31 -28.54 -5.94
C MET A 353 11.44 -28.75 -4.70
N GLY A 354 10.44 -29.64 -4.78
CA GLY A 354 9.61 -29.96 -3.63
C GLY A 354 8.79 -31.25 -3.78
N ARG A 355 8.08 -31.58 -2.70
CA ARG A 355 7.12 -32.69 -2.66
C ARG A 355 5.75 -32.24 -2.15
N ALA A 356 4.70 -32.90 -2.59
CA ALA A 356 3.36 -32.75 -2.01
C ALA A 356 2.58 -34.04 -1.95
N TYR A 357 1.86 -34.20 -0.85
CA TYR A 357 0.87 -35.24 -0.64
C TYR A 357 -0.38 -34.57 -0.09
N GLY A 358 -1.33 -34.22 -0.97
CA GLY A 358 -2.53 -33.47 -0.56
C GLY A 358 -2.34 -31.95 -0.45
N GLY A 359 -3.39 -31.19 -0.73
CA GLY A 359 -3.44 -29.74 -0.46
C GLY A 359 -3.02 -28.83 -1.63
N THR A 360 -2.97 -27.52 -1.36
CA THR A 360 -2.62 -26.49 -2.35
C THR A 360 -1.30 -25.81 -1.97
N TYR A 361 -0.45 -25.62 -2.97
CA TYR A 361 0.91 -25.08 -2.85
C TYR A 361 1.04 -23.94 -3.85
N THR A 362 1.62 -22.82 -3.44
CA THR A 362 1.91 -21.71 -4.34
C THR A 362 3.38 -21.33 -4.21
N TYR A 363 4.13 -21.39 -5.31
CA TYR A 363 5.51 -20.93 -5.41
C TYR A 363 5.55 -19.72 -6.36
N ALA A 364 5.86 -18.54 -5.82
CA ALA A 364 6.09 -17.33 -6.57
C ALA A 364 7.59 -17.10 -6.78
N GLU A 365 7.96 -16.78 -8.02
CA GLU A 365 9.35 -16.52 -8.45
C GLU A 365 10.36 -17.62 -8.05
N PRO A 366 10.08 -18.92 -8.21
CA PRO A 366 11.09 -19.92 -7.90
C PRO A 366 12.21 -19.91 -8.95
N TYR A 367 13.44 -20.11 -8.49
CA TYR A 367 14.64 -20.20 -9.31
C TYR A 367 15.25 -21.60 -9.16
N ILE A 368 15.20 -22.41 -10.22
CA ILE A 368 15.50 -23.84 -10.14
C ILE A 368 16.58 -24.18 -11.18
N ARG A 369 17.66 -24.83 -10.74
CA ARG A 369 18.77 -25.25 -11.60
C ARG A 369 19.31 -26.61 -11.20
N ASN A 370 19.70 -27.39 -12.21
CA ASN A 370 20.34 -28.70 -12.02
C ASN A 370 19.49 -29.67 -11.17
N THR A 371 18.17 -29.55 -11.23
CA THR A 371 17.22 -30.41 -10.53
C THR A 371 16.57 -31.36 -11.53
N SER A 372 16.37 -32.64 -11.18
CA SER A 372 15.79 -33.62 -12.13
C SER A 372 14.30 -33.35 -12.41
N TYR A 373 13.54 -32.99 -11.38
CA TYR A 373 12.10 -32.74 -11.47
C TYR A 373 11.72 -31.46 -10.73
N ILE A 374 10.72 -30.74 -11.21
CA ILE A 374 10.12 -29.64 -10.44
C ILE A 374 9.51 -30.19 -9.16
N PHE A 375 8.76 -31.28 -9.27
CA PHE A 375 7.98 -31.73 -8.13
C PHE A 375 7.77 -33.24 -8.11
N HIS A 376 7.61 -33.77 -6.89
CA HIS A 376 7.23 -35.16 -6.68
C HIS A 376 6.03 -35.32 -5.74
N GLY A 377 4.93 -35.94 -6.18
CA GLY A 377 3.76 -36.07 -5.31
C GLY A 377 2.51 -36.71 -5.89
N HIS A 378 1.43 -36.70 -5.09
CA HIS A 378 0.07 -37.05 -5.49
C HIS A 378 -0.97 -36.17 -4.77
N ASN A 379 -2.20 -36.11 -5.30
CA ASN A 379 -3.36 -35.42 -4.69
C ASN A 379 -3.16 -33.93 -4.37
N PHE A 380 -2.35 -33.19 -5.13
CA PHE A 380 -2.05 -31.77 -4.85
C PHE A 380 -2.50 -30.83 -5.98
N ILE A 381 -2.68 -29.55 -5.63
CA ILE A 381 -2.73 -28.45 -6.59
C ILE A 381 -1.49 -27.59 -6.38
N LEU A 382 -0.69 -27.40 -7.43
CA LEU A 382 0.55 -26.63 -7.38
C LEU A 382 0.48 -25.46 -8.34
N ASN A 383 0.49 -24.25 -7.81
CA ASN A 383 0.59 -23.01 -8.57
C ASN A 383 2.05 -22.57 -8.60
N ILE A 384 2.63 -22.47 -9.79
CA ILE A 384 3.98 -21.98 -9.98
C ILE A 384 3.91 -20.71 -10.80
N ILE A 385 4.22 -19.59 -10.17
CA ILE A 385 4.11 -18.24 -10.74
C ILE A 385 5.51 -17.73 -11.02
N ASP A 386 5.76 -17.26 -12.24
CA ASP A 386 7.02 -16.61 -12.64
C ASP A 386 8.28 -17.46 -12.40
N ALA A 387 8.17 -18.77 -12.60
CA ALA A 387 9.32 -19.66 -12.47
C ALA A 387 10.39 -19.39 -13.52
N ASP A 388 11.63 -19.34 -13.05
CA ASP A 388 12.83 -19.48 -13.86
C ASP A 388 13.43 -20.86 -13.58
N THR A 389 13.31 -21.78 -14.55
CA THR A 389 13.70 -23.18 -14.41
C THR A 389 14.25 -23.74 -15.72
N ASP A 390 15.26 -24.61 -15.62
CA ASP A 390 15.82 -25.37 -16.73
C ASP A 390 15.03 -26.67 -17.05
N THR A 391 14.07 -27.04 -16.21
CA THR A 391 13.23 -28.22 -16.37
C THR A 391 11.75 -27.92 -16.10
N TRP A 392 10.85 -28.62 -16.77
CA TRP A 392 9.41 -28.69 -16.44
C TRP A 392 8.95 -30.13 -16.23
N SER A 393 9.89 -31.04 -15.92
CA SER A 393 9.60 -32.45 -15.65
C SER A 393 8.94 -32.60 -14.28
N ILE A 394 7.85 -33.37 -14.20
CA ILE A 394 7.17 -33.71 -12.95
C ILE A 394 7.26 -35.22 -12.72
N LEU A 395 7.44 -35.63 -11.47
CA LEU A 395 7.38 -37.02 -11.05
C LEU A 395 6.09 -37.25 -10.23
N TRP A 396 5.15 -37.97 -10.77
CA TRP A 396 3.88 -38.30 -10.12
C TRP A 396 3.98 -39.62 -9.34
N TYR A 397 3.37 -39.67 -8.16
CA TYR A 397 3.19 -40.92 -7.42
C TYR A 397 1.95 -41.66 -7.95
N SER A 398 2.09 -42.95 -8.25
CA SER A 398 1.21 -43.66 -9.20
C SER A 398 0.14 -44.54 -8.56
N THR A 399 0.17 -44.78 -7.25
CA THR A 399 -0.66 -45.82 -6.59
C THR A 399 -2.08 -45.38 -6.20
N GLU A 400 -2.48 -44.14 -6.48
CA GLU A 400 -3.81 -43.62 -6.16
C GLU A 400 -4.42 -42.87 -7.36
N SER A 401 -5.76 -42.87 -7.48
CA SER A 401 -6.55 -42.17 -8.51
C SER A 401 -6.55 -40.64 -8.37
N GLY A 402 -5.39 -40.08 -8.04
CA GLY A 402 -5.27 -38.72 -7.57
C GLY A 402 -5.28 -37.63 -8.63
N ASN A 403 -6.01 -36.55 -8.34
CA ASN A 403 -6.19 -35.36 -9.18
C ASN A 403 -5.03 -34.36 -9.05
N ALA A 404 -3.78 -34.84 -9.09
CA ALA A 404 -2.62 -33.96 -8.97
C ALA A 404 -2.50 -33.05 -10.20
N ARG A 405 -2.43 -31.74 -9.97
CA ARG A 405 -2.37 -30.71 -11.02
C ARG A 405 -1.31 -29.67 -10.70
N LEU A 406 -0.57 -29.26 -11.72
CA LEU A 406 0.39 -28.16 -11.66
C LEU A 406 -0.04 -27.09 -12.68
N TYR A 407 -0.20 -25.86 -12.23
CA TYR A 407 -0.46 -24.68 -13.05
C TYR A 407 0.82 -23.87 -13.19
N ARG A 408 1.33 -23.77 -14.42
CA ARG A 408 2.39 -22.83 -14.80
C ARG A 408 1.75 -21.52 -15.15
N GLN A 409 2.04 -20.49 -14.36
CA GLN A 409 1.39 -19.19 -14.40
C GLN A 409 2.43 -18.08 -14.48
N TYR A 410 1.99 -16.92 -14.95
CA TYR A 410 2.84 -15.73 -15.04
C TYR A 410 2.09 -14.50 -14.57
N THR A 411 2.82 -13.57 -13.96
CA THR A 411 2.31 -12.23 -13.66
C THR A 411 2.12 -11.45 -14.95
N PHE A 412 1.04 -10.67 -14.96
CA PHE A 412 0.66 -9.80 -16.07
C PHE A 412 0.33 -8.42 -15.50
N ASN A 413 1.23 -7.49 -15.79
CA ASN A 413 1.12 -6.08 -15.47
C ASN A 413 0.93 -5.30 -16.78
N LEU A 414 -0.01 -4.35 -16.75
CA LEU A 414 -0.32 -3.53 -17.90
C LEU A 414 -0.56 -2.08 -17.49
N LYS A 415 0.18 -1.18 -18.15
CA LYS A 415 -0.07 0.26 -18.15
C LYS A 415 -0.61 0.68 -19.51
N ILE A 416 -1.69 1.46 -19.51
CA ILE A 416 -2.30 2.04 -20.70
C ILE A 416 -2.05 3.54 -20.69
N VAL A 417 -1.54 4.05 -21.81
CA VAL A 417 -1.23 5.47 -22.03
C VAL A 417 -1.80 5.93 -23.37
N ASP A 418 -1.87 7.23 -23.59
CA ASP A 418 -2.09 7.81 -24.93
C ASP A 418 -0.78 7.88 -25.73
N LYS A 419 -0.83 8.49 -26.93
CA LYS A 419 0.35 8.64 -27.80
C LYS A 419 1.44 9.51 -27.17
N GLU A 420 1.09 10.44 -26.29
CA GLU A 420 2.01 11.31 -25.55
C GLU A 420 2.58 10.64 -24.29
N GLY A 421 2.12 9.44 -23.94
CA GLY A 421 2.56 8.71 -22.76
C GLY A 421 1.81 9.10 -21.48
N ILE A 422 0.74 9.89 -21.58
CA ILE A 422 -0.12 10.26 -20.45
C ILE A 422 -0.98 9.04 -20.08
N PRO A 423 -1.07 8.66 -18.79
CA PRO A 423 -1.88 7.52 -18.39
C PRO A 423 -3.38 7.68 -18.66
N ILE A 424 -4.01 6.63 -19.16
CA ILE A 424 -5.46 6.59 -19.43
C ILE A 424 -6.16 5.84 -18.30
N SER A 425 -6.96 6.55 -17.50
CA SER A 425 -7.77 5.97 -16.43
C SER A 425 -9.09 5.40 -16.97
N GLY A 426 -9.61 4.33 -16.35
CA GLY A 426 -10.90 3.75 -16.72
C GLY A 426 -10.91 2.93 -18.01
N ALA A 427 -9.76 2.64 -18.61
CA ALA A 427 -9.68 1.76 -19.78
C ALA A 427 -10.01 0.32 -19.37
N LYS A 428 -11.01 -0.27 -20.01
CA LYS A 428 -11.45 -1.65 -19.76
C LYS A 428 -10.53 -2.64 -20.45
N VAL A 429 -10.03 -3.61 -19.70
CA VAL A 429 -9.11 -4.66 -20.14
C VAL A 429 -9.76 -6.01 -19.94
N LYS A 430 -9.94 -6.75 -21.03
CA LYS A 430 -10.39 -8.14 -21.00
C LYS A 430 -9.37 -9.06 -21.65
N ILE A 431 -9.11 -10.20 -21.03
CA ILE A 431 -8.23 -11.24 -21.56
C ILE A 431 -8.99 -12.56 -21.60
N TRP A 432 -8.93 -13.26 -22.72
CA TRP A 432 -9.44 -14.62 -22.91
C TRP A 432 -8.29 -15.60 -23.08
N ASP A 433 -8.45 -16.83 -22.57
CA ASP A 433 -7.59 -17.95 -22.93
C ASP A 433 -7.90 -18.49 -24.34
N LYS A 434 -7.08 -19.45 -24.81
CA LYS A 434 -7.24 -20.11 -26.11
C LYS A 434 -8.60 -20.82 -26.28
N ASN A 435 -9.28 -21.12 -25.19
CA ASN A 435 -10.58 -21.80 -25.18
C ASN A 435 -11.74 -20.80 -25.06
N ASP A 436 -11.48 -19.50 -25.28
CA ASP A 436 -12.44 -18.39 -25.18
C ASP A 436 -13.03 -18.18 -23.77
N ASN A 437 -12.36 -18.64 -22.70
CA ASN A 437 -12.74 -18.30 -21.32
C ASN A 437 -12.14 -16.95 -20.91
N ILE A 438 -12.92 -16.07 -20.28
CA ILE A 438 -12.42 -14.81 -19.72
C ILE A 438 -11.56 -15.11 -18.49
N VAL A 439 -10.29 -14.71 -18.52
CA VAL A 439 -9.33 -14.86 -17.41
C VAL A 439 -8.99 -13.54 -16.71
N VAL A 440 -9.24 -12.39 -17.36
CA VAL A 440 -9.15 -11.04 -16.77
C VAL A 440 -10.31 -10.19 -17.30
N ASP A 441 -10.96 -9.43 -16.41
CA ASP A 441 -11.95 -8.39 -16.74
C ASP A 441 -11.84 -7.28 -15.69
N THR A 442 -11.08 -6.23 -16.02
CA THR A 442 -10.76 -5.14 -15.07
C THR A 442 -10.66 -3.80 -15.79
N THR A 443 -10.42 -2.73 -15.04
CA THR A 443 -10.23 -1.37 -15.56
C THR A 443 -8.97 -0.74 -14.99
N THR A 444 -8.36 0.19 -15.73
CA THR A 444 -7.18 0.91 -15.25
C THR A 444 -7.50 1.96 -14.17
N ASP A 445 -6.57 2.12 -13.23
CA ASP A 445 -6.58 3.16 -12.20
C ASP A 445 -6.23 4.55 -12.76
N SER A 446 -6.08 5.56 -11.90
CA SER A 446 -5.68 6.93 -12.30
C SER A 446 -4.27 7.02 -12.91
N ASN A 447 -3.42 6.03 -12.67
CA ASN A 447 -2.07 5.92 -13.22
C ASN A 447 -2.03 5.06 -14.49
N GLY A 448 -3.20 4.74 -15.05
CA GLY A 448 -3.37 3.92 -16.24
C GLY A 448 -3.00 2.46 -16.04
N ARG A 449 -2.87 1.98 -14.79
CA ARG A 449 -2.47 0.60 -14.50
C ARG A 449 -3.65 -0.26 -14.10
N ILE A 450 -3.61 -1.53 -14.51
CA ILE A 450 -4.42 -2.55 -13.87
C ILE A 450 -3.70 -3.06 -12.61
N ALA A 451 -4.45 -3.58 -11.64
CA ALA A 451 -3.85 -4.39 -10.58
C ALA A 451 -3.15 -5.62 -11.20
N GLU A 452 -2.04 -6.06 -10.62
CA GLU A 452 -1.31 -7.24 -11.10
C GLU A 452 -2.25 -8.44 -11.21
N GLN A 453 -2.16 -9.14 -12.35
CA GLN A 453 -2.93 -10.35 -12.60
C GLN A 453 -1.99 -11.56 -12.62
N THR A 454 -2.45 -12.71 -12.16
CA THR A 454 -1.75 -14.00 -12.35
C THR A 454 -2.56 -14.84 -13.32
N ILE A 455 -1.99 -15.13 -14.49
CA ILE A 455 -2.70 -15.82 -15.58
C ILE A 455 -2.02 -17.15 -15.87
N THR A 456 -2.82 -18.20 -16.08
CA THR A 456 -2.32 -19.55 -16.40
C THR A 456 -1.88 -19.67 -17.86
N TYR A 457 -0.67 -20.16 -18.06
CA TYR A 457 -0.12 -20.51 -19.37
C TYR A 457 -0.35 -21.98 -19.74
N LYS A 458 -0.01 -22.88 -18.81
CA LYS A 458 -0.12 -24.34 -18.99
C LYS A 458 -0.61 -25.02 -17.71
N GLU A 459 -1.34 -26.10 -17.89
CA GLU A 459 -1.65 -27.07 -16.84
C GLU A 459 -0.98 -28.39 -17.17
N TYR A 460 -0.39 -29.01 -16.15
CA TYR A 460 0.16 -30.36 -16.19
C TYR A 460 -0.65 -31.21 -15.21
N ALA A 461 -1.35 -32.20 -15.75
CA ALA A 461 -2.12 -33.15 -14.96
C ALA A 461 -1.49 -34.54 -15.07
N LYS A 462 -1.58 -35.34 -14.00
CA LYS A 462 -1.13 -36.74 -14.03
C LYS A 462 -1.90 -37.53 -15.09
N ASP A 463 -1.20 -38.23 -15.96
CA ASP A 463 -1.81 -39.21 -16.88
C ASP A 463 -2.11 -40.50 -16.12
N VAL A 464 -3.32 -40.64 -15.58
CA VAL A 464 -3.71 -41.78 -14.74
C VAL A 464 -3.55 -43.12 -15.47
N ILE A 465 -3.84 -43.15 -16.77
CA ILE A 465 -3.79 -44.38 -17.58
C ILE A 465 -2.34 -44.76 -17.83
N ALA A 466 -1.52 -43.81 -18.30
CA ALA A 466 -0.11 -44.09 -18.57
C ALA A 466 0.71 -44.39 -17.31
N CYS A 467 0.23 -43.93 -16.14
CA CYS A 467 0.90 -44.13 -14.85
C CYS A 467 0.44 -45.38 -14.07
N GLU A 468 -0.53 -46.15 -14.58
CA GLU A 468 -1.10 -47.29 -13.85
C GLU A 468 -0.03 -48.35 -13.53
N GLY A 469 0.08 -48.76 -12.26
CA GLY A 469 0.99 -49.82 -11.80
C GLY A 469 2.50 -49.48 -11.73
N MET A 470 2.92 -48.24 -12.03
CA MET A 470 4.35 -47.88 -12.13
C MET A 470 5.06 -47.52 -10.80
N GLY A 471 4.34 -47.32 -9.71
CA GLY A 471 4.84 -46.73 -8.46
C GLY A 471 5.13 -45.22 -8.58
N ASN A 472 6.08 -44.84 -9.44
CA ASN A 472 6.38 -43.46 -9.84
C ASN A 472 6.27 -43.30 -11.35
N CYS A 473 5.81 -42.15 -11.82
CA CYS A 473 5.50 -41.90 -13.21
C CYS A 473 5.86 -40.48 -13.63
N SER A 474 6.39 -40.28 -14.84
CA SER A 474 6.71 -38.94 -15.37
C SER A 474 5.76 -38.45 -16.46
N TYR A 475 4.73 -39.24 -16.81
CA TYR A 475 3.77 -38.90 -17.85
C TYR A 475 2.75 -37.87 -17.36
N SER A 476 2.63 -36.77 -18.13
CA SER A 476 1.71 -35.67 -17.83
C SER A 476 0.83 -35.37 -19.06
N ILE A 477 -0.47 -35.19 -18.84
CA ILE A 477 -1.37 -34.56 -19.80
C ILE A 477 -1.13 -33.05 -19.71
N ILE A 478 -0.77 -32.42 -20.82
CA ILE A 478 -0.46 -30.99 -20.87
C ILE A 478 -1.55 -30.24 -21.62
N THR A 479 -2.20 -29.29 -20.94
CA THR A 479 -3.16 -28.36 -21.54
C THR A 479 -2.52 -26.99 -21.65
N THR A 480 -2.46 -26.42 -22.86
CA THR A 480 -1.90 -25.08 -23.10
C THR A 480 -3.02 -24.08 -23.32
N TYR A 481 -3.00 -22.98 -22.55
CA TYR A 481 -4.04 -21.95 -22.56
C TYR A 481 -3.67 -20.72 -23.41
N SER A 482 -2.43 -20.63 -23.92
CA SER A 482 -2.03 -19.64 -24.93
C SER A 482 -2.20 -20.17 -26.38
N PRO A 483 -2.34 -19.29 -27.40
CA PRO A 483 -2.33 -17.82 -27.29
C PRO A 483 -3.55 -17.30 -26.54
N HIS A 484 -3.33 -16.24 -25.75
CA HIS A 484 -4.37 -15.47 -25.10
C HIS A 484 -4.77 -14.31 -26.01
N LYS A 485 -6.03 -13.90 -25.95
CA LYS A 485 -6.56 -12.74 -26.69
C LYS A 485 -6.80 -11.60 -25.70
N ILE A 486 -6.26 -10.42 -25.96
CA ILE A 486 -6.49 -9.22 -25.13
C ILE A 486 -7.31 -8.20 -25.91
N ARG A 487 -8.32 -7.61 -25.27
CA ARG A 487 -9.06 -6.45 -25.76
C ARG A 487 -9.01 -5.32 -24.76
N ILE A 488 -8.60 -4.15 -25.23
CA ILE A 488 -8.55 -2.90 -24.46
C ILE A 488 -9.54 -1.92 -25.10
N SER A 489 -10.43 -1.34 -24.30
CA SER A 489 -11.44 -0.37 -24.77
C SER A 489 -11.60 0.78 -23.79
N HIS A 490 -11.76 1.99 -24.30
CA HIS A 490 -12.08 3.20 -23.54
C HIS A 490 -13.04 4.06 -24.37
N GLN A 491 -13.84 4.92 -23.75
CA GLN A 491 -14.76 5.78 -24.49
C GLN A 491 -14.01 6.69 -25.47
N ASP A 492 -12.95 7.37 -25.01
CA ASP A 492 -12.25 8.40 -25.80
C ASP A 492 -11.18 7.87 -26.78
N TYR A 493 -10.97 6.55 -26.86
CA TYR A 493 -9.90 5.93 -27.66
C TYR A 493 -10.38 4.70 -28.41
N PRO A 494 -9.94 4.47 -29.66
CA PRO A 494 -10.24 3.24 -30.40
C PRO A 494 -9.80 1.99 -29.64
N SER A 495 -10.65 0.96 -29.65
CA SER A 495 -10.31 -0.32 -29.00
C SER A 495 -9.13 -0.99 -29.69
N ARG A 496 -8.27 -1.63 -28.90
CA ARG A 496 -7.13 -2.40 -29.38
C ARG A 496 -7.30 -3.87 -29.00
N GLU A 497 -7.16 -4.76 -29.98
CA GLU A 497 -7.28 -6.21 -29.79
C GLU A 497 -6.15 -6.94 -30.52
N PHE A 498 -5.55 -7.92 -29.86
CA PHE A 498 -4.52 -8.79 -30.44
C PHE A 498 -4.33 -10.05 -29.61
N GLU A 499 -3.64 -11.04 -30.18
CA GLU A 499 -3.25 -12.26 -29.49
C GLU A 499 -1.80 -12.19 -29.00
N PHE A 500 -1.51 -12.87 -27.89
CA PHE A 500 -0.16 -12.98 -27.35
C PHE A 500 0.06 -14.33 -26.67
N THR A 501 1.34 -14.72 -26.55
CA THR A 501 1.74 -15.90 -25.78
C THR A 501 2.26 -15.46 -24.43
N LEU A 502 1.70 -16.03 -23.36
CA LEU A 502 2.12 -15.77 -21.98
C LEU A 502 3.10 -16.88 -21.52
N ASP A 503 4.30 -16.93 -22.09
CA ASP A 503 5.32 -17.92 -21.73
C ASP A 503 6.36 -17.41 -20.73
N LYS A 504 6.18 -16.16 -20.27
CA LYS A 504 6.98 -15.44 -19.27
C LYS A 504 6.14 -14.34 -18.63
N LYS A 505 6.64 -13.77 -17.53
CA LYS A 505 6.04 -12.56 -16.93
C LYS A 505 5.98 -11.42 -17.92
N ILE A 506 4.87 -10.68 -17.88
CA ILE A 506 4.62 -9.54 -18.75
C ILE A 506 4.47 -8.29 -17.90
N ASP A 507 5.24 -7.26 -18.24
CA ASP A 507 5.02 -5.88 -17.79
C ASP A 507 5.04 -5.00 -19.04
N TRP A 508 3.85 -4.61 -19.50
CA TRP A 508 3.68 -3.85 -20.74
C TRP A 508 3.22 -2.43 -20.47
N THR A 509 3.72 -1.51 -21.28
CA THR A 509 3.07 -0.21 -21.50
C THR A 509 2.53 -0.19 -22.92
N ILE A 510 1.22 -0.06 -23.05
CA ILE A 510 0.51 0.00 -24.32
C ILE A 510 -0.04 1.40 -24.53
N ALA A 511 0.45 2.08 -25.55
CA ALA A 511 -0.21 3.27 -26.06
C ALA A 511 -1.46 2.86 -26.86
N LEU A 512 -2.62 3.39 -26.46
CA LEU A 512 -3.70 3.56 -27.43
C LEU A 512 -3.24 4.68 -28.38
N LYS A 513 -3.56 4.54 -29.67
CA LYS A 513 -3.20 5.54 -30.69
C LYS A 513 -3.76 6.92 -30.29
N ASP A 514 -3.44 7.93 -31.09
CA ASP A 514 -4.00 9.27 -30.98
C ASP A 514 -5.45 9.25 -30.51
N LYS A 515 -5.82 10.12 -29.56
CA LYS A 515 -7.22 10.50 -29.40
C LYS A 515 -7.72 10.84 -30.79
N PRO A 516 -8.71 10.10 -31.32
CA PRO A 516 -9.91 10.85 -31.59
C PRO A 516 -11.14 10.00 -31.33
N MET A 517 -12.14 10.63 -30.75
CA MET A 517 -13.43 10.59 -31.42
C MET A 517 -13.71 11.99 -31.91
N SER A 518 -13.28 12.28 -33.14
CA SER A 518 -13.84 13.40 -33.87
C SER A 518 -15.35 13.24 -33.89
N ILE A 519 -16.09 14.34 -33.74
CA ILE A 519 -17.55 14.31 -33.88
C ILE A 519 -17.82 13.80 -35.29
N GLY A 520 -18.45 12.63 -35.40
CA GLY A 520 -18.53 11.86 -36.64
C GLY A 520 -19.68 12.30 -37.52
N SER A 521 -20.85 12.54 -36.92
CA SER A 521 -22.02 13.07 -37.63
C SER A 521 -22.97 13.77 -36.68
N ILE A 522 -23.68 14.76 -37.21
CA ILE A 522 -24.80 15.45 -36.56
C ILE A 522 -26.01 15.26 -37.46
N LYS A 523 -27.18 15.03 -36.87
CA LYS A 523 -28.48 15.16 -37.54
C LYS A 523 -29.28 16.21 -36.80
N ALA A 524 -29.59 17.32 -37.45
CA ALA A 524 -30.47 18.35 -36.92
C ALA A 524 -31.90 18.14 -37.46
N TRP A 525 -32.91 18.45 -36.67
CA TRP A 525 -34.30 18.48 -37.15
C TRP A 525 -35.17 19.44 -36.33
N GLY A 526 -36.19 19.97 -37.01
CA GLY A 526 -37.33 20.67 -36.42
C GLY A 526 -38.61 20.29 -37.17
N THR A 527 -39.76 20.71 -36.65
CA THR A 527 -41.07 20.52 -37.30
C THR A 527 -41.54 21.81 -37.97
N GLU A 528 -42.75 21.80 -38.51
CA GLU A 528 -43.46 23.03 -38.89
C GLU A 528 -43.95 23.74 -37.62
N TYR A 529 -43.84 25.07 -37.58
CA TYR A 529 -44.27 25.93 -36.46
C TYR A 529 -45.07 27.13 -36.97
N ALA A 530 -45.98 27.65 -36.15
CA ALA A 530 -46.58 28.96 -36.43
C ALA A 530 -45.60 30.12 -36.15
N ASP A 531 -45.84 31.28 -36.75
CA ASP A 531 -45.06 32.51 -36.54
C ASP A 531 -45.11 33.03 -35.08
N ASP A 532 -46.17 32.70 -34.34
CA ASP A 532 -46.36 33.07 -32.93
C ASP A 532 -46.15 31.91 -31.94
N GLU A 533 -45.65 30.75 -32.37
CA GLU A 533 -45.51 29.54 -31.55
C GLU A 533 -44.10 29.37 -30.95
N ALA A 534 -44.01 28.83 -29.73
CA ALA A 534 -42.75 28.38 -29.13
C ALA A 534 -42.43 26.94 -29.58
N GLY A 535 -41.16 26.63 -29.82
CA GLY A 535 -40.79 25.31 -30.35
C GLY A 535 -39.40 24.84 -29.95
N THR A 536 -38.99 23.69 -30.49
CA THR A 536 -37.74 23.03 -30.13
C THR A 536 -36.95 22.59 -31.37
N ILE A 537 -35.65 22.85 -31.37
CA ILE A 537 -34.68 22.32 -32.31
C ILE A 537 -33.96 21.14 -31.65
N TYR A 538 -33.88 20.01 -32.33
CA TYR A 538 -33.16 18.84 -31.87
C TYR A 538 -31.92 18.57 -32.72
N ALA A 539 -30.87 18.06 -32.09
CA ALA A 539 -29.69 17.55 -32.76
C ALA A 539 -29.25 16.24 -32.12
N GLN A 540 -28.96 15.21 -32.92
CA GLN A 540 -28.30 14.00 -32.44
C GLN A 540 -26.85 13.97 -32.89
N VAL A 541 -25.95 13.76 -31.92
CA VAL A 541 -24.52 13.78 -32.13
C VAL A 541 -23.94 12.39 -31.90
N PHE A 542 -23.16 11.92 -32.88
CA PHE A 542 -22.41 10.68 -32.80
C PHE A 542 -20.91 10.97 -32.85
N TYR A 543 -20.16 10.12 -32.19
CA TYR A 543 -18.72 10.03 -32.37
C TYR A 543 -18.38 9.38 -33.72
N GLY A 544 -17.12 9.51 -34.15
CA GLY A 544 -16.62 8.95 -35.41
C GLY A 544 -16.80 7.43 -35.57
N ASP A 545 -16.99 6.69 -34.48
CA ASP A 545 -17.26 5.25 -34.46
C ASP A 545 -18.77 4.89 -34.50
N GLY A 546 -19.65 5.90 -34.55
CA GLY A 546 -21.10 5.74 -34.55
C GLY A 546 -21.72 5.58 -33.16
N SER A 547 -20.95 5.64 -32.08
CA SER A 547 -21.48 5.63 -30.72
C SER A 547 -22.10 7.00 -30.35
N PRO A 548 -23.15 7.04 -29.49
CA PRO A 548 -23.80 8.31 -29.14
C PRO A 548 -22.94 9.22 -28.26
N CYS A 549 -22.92 10.52 -28.56
CA CYS A 549 -22.16 11.50 -27.80
C CYS A 549 -23.01 12.16 -26.70
N ASN A 550 -22.93 11.63 -25.47
CA ASN A 550 -23.78 12.07 -24.33
C ASN A 550 -23.12 13.11 -23.41
N THR A 551 -21.86 13.48 -23.68
CA THR A 551 -21.00 14.21 -22.74
C THR A 551 -20.50 15.56 -23.26
N LEU A 552 -20.99 16.05 -24.41
CA LEU A 552 -20.65 17.38 -24.91
C LEU A 552 -21.15 18.44 -23.93
N ALA A 553 -20.28 19.39 -23.59
CA ALA A 553 -20.67 20.57 -22.84
C ALA A 553 -21.63 21.43 -23.71
N SER A 554 -22.60 22.10 -23.09
CA SER A 554 -23.54 22.98 -23.80
C SER A 554 -22.86 24.12 -24.56
N SER A 555 -21.68 24.58 -24.11
CA SER A 555 -20.87 25.56 -24.83
C SER A 555 -20.22 25.04 -26.12
N SER A 556 -20.24 23.72 -26.31
CA SER A 556 -19.59 23.01 -27.41
C SER A 556 -20.58 22.52 -28.46
N ILE A 557 -21.86 22.87 -28.33
CA ILE A 557 -22.90 22.61 -29.33
C ILE A 557 -23.84 23.81 -29.44
N THR A 558 -23.97 24.36 -30.64
CA THR A 558 -24.73 25.58 -30.89
C THR A 558 -25.63 25.43 -32.09
N ALA A 559 -26.84 25.99 -32.00
CA ALA A 559 -27.77 26.13 -33.11
C ALA A 559 -27.81 27.60 -33.58
N THR A 560 -27.71 27.80 -34.89
CA THR A 560 -27.92 29.08 -35.57
C THR A 560 -29.06 28.89 -36.56
N VAL A 561 -29.96 29.87 -36.68
CA VAL A 561 -31.08 29.80 -37.63
C VAL A 561 -31.03 31.00 -38.56
N TYR A 562 -31.03 30.73 -39.87
CA TYR A 562 -30.97 31.72 -40.92
C TYR A 562 -32.32 31.85 -41.65
N LYS A 563 -32.69 33.07 -42.02
CA LYS A 563 -33.67 33.32 -43.08
C LYS A 563 -33.07 33.01 -44.45
N SER A 564 -33.94 32.86 -45.46
CA SER A 564 -33.54 32.63 -46.85
C SER A 564 -32.68 33.75 -47.45
N ASP A 565 -32.70 34.96 -46.87
CA ASP A 565 -31.86 36.09 -47.27
C ASP A 565 -30.48 36.11 -46.57
N GLY A 566 -30.21 35.13 -45.69
CA GLY A 566 -28.97 35.03 -44.91
C GLY A 566 -29.01 35.74 -43.56
N THR A 567 -30.10 36.39 -43.18
CA THR A 567 -30.25 37.03 -41.87
C THR A 567 -30.30 35.99 -40.77
N LYS A 568 -29.49 36.14 -39.72
CA LYS A 568 -29.53 35.27 -38.53
C LYS A 568 -30.67 35.69 -37.60
N ILE A 569 -31.56 34.76 -37.30
CA ILE A 569 -32.67 34.91 -36.35
C ILE A 569 -32.29 34.37 -34.98
N ILE A 570 -31.57 33.25 -34.96
CA ILE A 570 -30.91 32.71 -33.77
C ILE A 570 -29.42 32.64 -34.12
N ASP A 571 -28.55 33.16 -33.25
CA ASP A 571 -27.10 33.18 -33.48
C ASP A 571 -26.35 32.44 -32.37
N GLY A 572 -25.82 31.26 -32.70
CA GLY A 572 -24.93 30.51 -31.79
C GLY A 572 -25.58 30.09 -30.46
N ALA A 573 -26.88 29.81 -30.44
CA ALA A 573 -27.58 29.46 -29.21
C ALA A 573 -27.15 28.08 -28.68
N GLN A 574 -26.77 28.01 -27.40
CA GLN A 574 -26.28 26.78 -26.78
C GLN A 574 -27.38 25.72 -26.67
N MET A 575 -27.05 24.48 -27.04
CA MET A 575 -27.98 23.36 -26.89
C MET A 575 -27.71 22.58 -25.58
N THR A 576 -28.75 21.96 -25.04
CA THR A 576 -28.68 21.21 -23.78
C THR A 576 -28.89 19.71 -24.02
N TYR A 577 -28.06 18.86 -23.39
CA TYR A 577 -28.21 17.41 -23.48
C TYR A 577 -29.55 16.96 -22.88
N VAL A 578 -30.27 16.11 -23.61
CA VAL A 578 -31.47 15.45 -23.12
C VAL A 578 -31.04 14.23 -22.30
N THR A 579 -31.13 14.34 -20.97
CA THR A 579 -30.68 13.29 -20.04
C THR A 579 -31.27 11.92 -20.36
N GLY A 580 -30.42 10.91 -20.48
CA GLY A 580 -30.82 9.52 -20.77
C GLY A 580 -31.04 9.23 -22.25
N SER A 581 -30.83 10.19 -23.15
CA SER A 581 -30.91 9.98 -24.59
C SER A 581 -29.62 9.39 -25.18
N ASN A 582 -29.72 8.87 -26.41
CA ASN A 582 -28.57 8.43 -27.21
C ASN A 582 -28.02 9.61 -28.03
N GLY A 583 -27.41 10.58 -27.36
CA GLY A 583 -26.68 11.69 -27.96
C GLY A 583 -27.56 12.84 -28.44
N ILE A 584 -28.77 13.00 -27.89
CA ILE A 584 -29.71 14.04 -28.31
C ILE A 584 -29.51 15.30 -27.47
N TYR A 585 -29.40 16.43 -28.15
CA TYR A 585 -29.37 17.78 -27.58
C TYR A 585 -30.56 18.56 -28.12
N LYS A 586 -31.03 19.53 -27.33
CA LYS A 586 -32.15 20.39 -27.71
C LYS A 586 -31.89 21.86 -27.44
N TYR A 587 -32.54 22.72 -28.22
CA TYR A 587 -32.67 24.15 -27.97
C TYR A 587 -34.14 24.55 -28.08
N ASP A 588 -34.69 25.15 -27.03
CA ASP A 588 -36.08 25.62 -26.98
C ASP A 588 -36.09 27.12 -27.32
N PHE A 589 -36.85 27.53 -28.34
CA PHE A 589 -37.02 28.94 -28.72
C PHE A 589 -38.39 29.48 -28.28
N PRO A 590 -38.48 30.76 -27.88
CA PRO A 590 -39.73 31.35 -27.40
C PRO A 590 -40.73 31.65 -28.54
N ALA A 591 -41.99 31.83 -28.16
CA ALA A 591 -43.03 32.35 -29.05
C ALA A 591 -42.62 33.70 -29.67
N ASN A 592 -43.02 33.95 -30.92
CA ASN A 592 -42.67 35.14 -31.72
C ASN A 592 -41.17 35.27 -32.05
N THR A 593 -40.41 34.17 -32.04
CA THR A 593 -39.01 34.16 -32.53
C THR A 593 -38.94 34.44 -34.03
N PHE A 594 -39.96 34.01 -34.79
CA PHE A 594 -40.03 34.16 -36.23
C PHE A 594 -41.08 35.21 -36.59
N SER A 595 -40.74 36.17 -37.45
CA SER A 595 -41.63 37.28 -37.80
C SER A 595 -42.30 37.13 -39.17
N ASP A 596 -41.80 36.22 -40.00
CA ASP A 596 -42.21 36.05 -41.39
C ASP A 596 -42.46 34.57 -41.70
N GLU A 597 -43.45 34.31 -42.55
CA GLU A 597 -43.63 32.99 -43.14
C GLU A 597 -42.46 32.64 -44.06
N GLY A 598 -42.07 31.37 -44.07
CA GLY A 598 -41.08 30.88 -45.01
C GLY A 598 -40.28 29.69 -44.49
N VAL A 599 -39.28 29.32 -45.29
CA VAL A 599 -38.33 28.27 -44.97
C VAL A 599 -37.10 28.90 -44.33
N TYR A 600 -36.72 28.39 -43.17
CA TYR A 600 -35.54 28.80 -42.43
C TYR A 600 -34.55 27.65 -42.37
N ILE A 601 -33.26 27.97 -42.33
CA ILE A 601 -32.19 26.97 -42.28
C ILE A 601 -31.65 26.93 -40.86
N ILE A 602 -31.78 25.78 -40.20
CA ILE A 602 -31.04 25.45 -39.00
C ILE A 602 -29.63 25.05 -39.42
N ASP A 603 -28.63 25.60 -38.75
CA ASP A 603 -27.24 25.20 -38.79
C ASP A 603 -26.79 24.83 -37.37
N VAL A 604 -26.49 23.54 -37.15
CA VAL A 604 -25.98 23.04 -35.88
C VAL A 604 -24.49 22.75 -36.02
N MET A 605 -23.71 23.38 -35.17
CA MET A 605 -22.28 23.13 -35.02
C MET A 605 -22.04 22.44 -33.68
N ALA A 606 -21.26 21.36 -33.69
CA ALA A 606 -20.67 20.81 -32.48
C ALA A 606 -19.14 20.80 -32.61
N SER A 607 -18.46 21.29 -31.58
CA SER A 607 -17.01 21.38 -31.49
C SER A 607 -16.48 20.48 -30.37
N SER A 608 -15.38 19.79 -30.60
CA SER A 608 -14.69 19.05 -29.53
C SER A 608 -13.79 20.00 -28.70
N THR A 609 -13.16 19.48 -27.65
CA THR A 609 -12.10 20.22 -26.93
C THR A 609 -10.87 20.51 -27.80
N ASP A 610 -10.70 19.82 -28.93
CA ASP A 610 -9.79 20.21 -30.00
C ASP A 610 -10.49 21.21 -30.94
N PRO A 611 -9.99 22.47 -31.03
CA PRO A 611 -10.60 23.51 -31.85
C PRO A 611 -10.58 23.23 -33.35
N ASN A 612 -9.82 22.24 -33.82
CA ASN A 612 -9.76 21.86 -35.24
C ASN A 612 -10.78 20.79 -35.64
N ILE A 613 -11.61 20.34 -34.70
CA ILE A 613 -12.60 19.28 -34.92
C ILE A 613 -13.99 19.86 -34.66
N THR A 614 -14.64 20.25 -35.76
CA THR A 614 -16.03 20.74 -35.79
C THR A 614 -16.84 19.90 -36.77
N ALA A 615 -17.99 19.41 -36.34
CA ALA A 615 -18.99 18.83 -37.21
C ALA A 615 -20.15 19.81 -37.40
N TYR A 616 -20.71 19.83 -38.60
CA TYR A 616 -21.83 20.67 -38.98
C TYR A 616 -22.93 19.83 -39.58
N ASN A 617 -24.18 20.20 -39.32
CA ASN A 617 -25.32 19.71 -40.07
C ASN A 617 -26.36 20.80 -40.15
N SER A 618 -26.97 20.92 -41.33
CA SER A 618 -28.08 21.82 -41.56
C SER A 618 -29.35 21.07 -41.91
N ASN A 619 -30.48 21.66 -41.55
CA ASN A 619 -31.80 21.20 -41.94
C ASN A 619 -32.76 22.39 -42.08
N GLU A 620 -33.88 22.17 -42.74
CA GLU A 620 -34.91 23.19 -42.93
C GLU A 620 -35.98 23.10 -41.84
N ILE A 621 -36.49 24.26 -41.42
CA ILE A 621 -37.75 24.37 -40.67
C ILE A 621 -38.68 25.33 -41.39
N HIS A 622 -39.97 25.04 -41.31
CA HIS A 622 -41.00 25.80 -42.00
C HIS A 622 -41.80 26.58 -40.98
N ILE A 623 -41.92 27.88 -41.22
CA ILE A 623 -42.83 28.75 -40.48
C ILE A 623 -44.00 29.07 -41.41
N SER A 624 -45.19 28.64 -41.02
CA SER A 624 -46.43 28.90 -41.75
C SER A 624 -47.38 29.72 -40.90
N LYS A 625 -48.26 30.51 -41.52
CA LYS A 625 -49.33 31.15 -40.76
C LYS A 625 -50.25 30.09 -40.18
N SER A 626 -50.60 30.28 -38.90
CA SER A 626 -51.51 29.42 -38.17
C SER A 626 -52.80 29.10 -38.95
N ALA A 627 -53.38 27.92 -38.68
CA ALA A 627 -54.64 27.43 -39.24
C ALA A 627 -55.85 28.39 -39.09
N ASN A 628 -55.69 29.52 -38.39
CA ASN A 628 -56.66 30.61 -38.31
C ASN A 628 -56.97 31.26 -39.68
N LEU A 629 -56.12 31.12 -40.70
CA LEU A 629 -56.42 31.56 -42.06
C LEU A 629 -57.49 30.68 -42.75
N ILE A 630 -57.62 29.41 -42.37
CA ILE A 630 -58.65 28.52 -42.95
C ILE A 630 -60.02 28.93 -42.44
N SER A 631 -60.15 29.30 -41.16
CA SER A 631 -61.41 29.76 -40.57
C SER A 631 -61.91 31.07 -41.20
N GLN A 632 -61.01 32.05 -41.37
CA GLN A 632 -61.37 33.37 -41.93
C GLN A 632 -61.67 33.30 -43.44
N ASN A 633 -60.92 32.50 -44.21
CA ASN A 633 -61.20 32.30 -45.63
C ASN A 633 -62.47 31.46 -45.88
N LEU A 634 -62.80 30.54 -44.97
CA LEU A 634 -64.03 29.76 -45.06
C LEU A 634 -65.25 30.64 -44.78
N ASP A 635 -65.21 31.55 -43.80
CA ASP A 635 -66.29 32.51 -43.52
C ASP A 635 -66.49 33.49 -44.70
N GLN A 636 -65.41 33.93 -45.34
CA GLN A 636 -65.48 34.79 -46.52
C GLN A 636 -66.07 34.05 -47.73
N LYS A 637 -65.65 32.80 -47.99
CA LYS A 637 -66.24 31.95 -49.04
C LYS A 637 -67.69 31.55 -48.74
N ILE A 638 -68.06 31.31 -47.49
CA ILE A 638 -69.44 31.06 -47.08
C ILE A 638 -70.30 32.29 -47.35
N SER A 639 -69.77 33.50 -47.13
CA SER A 639 -70.45 34.77 -47.47
C SER A 639 -70.64 34.94 -48.99
N GLU A 640 -69.65 34.57 -49.81
CA GLU A 640 -69.76 34.58 -51.28
C GLU A 640 -70.72 33.49 -51.82
N VAL A 641 -70.75 32.31 -51.20
CA VAL A 641 -71.73 31.25 -51.52
C VAL A 641 -73.14 31.65 -51.08
N ALA A 642 -73.28 32.33 -49.95
CA ALA A 642 -74.55 32.90 -49.50
C ALA A 642 -75.05 34.01 -50.44
N SER A 643 -74.16 34.87 -50.94
CA SER A 643 -74.52 35.92 -51.92
C SER A 643 -74.92 35.35 -53.28
N SER A 644 -74.25 34.29 -53.76
CA SER A 644 -74.60 33.58 -55.00
C SER A 644 -75.90 32.77 -54.88
N THR A 645 -76.20 32.26 -53.69
CA THR A 645 -77.49 31.59 -53.40
C THR A 645 -78.65 32.59 -53.35
N TRP A 646 -78.43 33.80 -52.82
CA TRP A 646 -79.43 34.88 -52.82
C TRP A 646 -79.60 35.59 -54.17
N SER A 647 -78.63 35.46 -55.09
CA SER A 647 -78.68 36.02 -56.45
C SER A 647 -79.08 35.00 -57.52
N TYR A 648 -79.53 33.80 -57.13
CA TYR A 648 -80.06 32.81 -58.05
C TYR A 648 -81.41 33.24 -58.63
N THR A 649 -81.40 33.54 -59.94
CA THR A 649 -82.41 34.18 -60.79
C THR A 649 -83.67 33.35 -61.10
N GLY A 650 -84.08 32.48 -60.18
CA GLY A 650 -85.31 31.68 -60.27
C GLY A 650 -86.54 32.28 -59.56
N ARG A 651 -86.45 33.49 -58.99
CA ARG A 651 -87.61 34.22 -58.46
C ARG A 651 -87.86 35.49 -59.27
N SER A 652 -89.03 35.53 -59.89
CA SER A 652 -89.58 36.60 -60.73
C SER A 652 -89.78 37.90 -59.95
N LEU A 653 -89.16 38.97 -60.44
CA LEU A 653 -89.41 40.39 -60.16
C LEU A 653 -89.03 41.14 -61.44
N ASP A 654 -89.92 41.07 -62.43
CA ASP A 654 -89.59 41.16 -63.85
C ASP A 654 -89.75 42.56 -64.48
N ASN A 655 -89.42 43.67 -63.79
CA ASN A 655 -89.29 44.97 -64.48
C ASN A 655 -88.53 46.04 -63.65
N ILE A 656 -87.54 46.68 -64.26
CA ILE A 656 -86.75 47.79 -63.68
C ILE A 656 -87.58 49.07 -63.44
N ASP A 657 -88.74 49.20 -64.09
CA ASP A 657 -89.66 50.32 -63.91
C ASP A 657 -90.39 50.32 -62.55
N ASN A 658 -90.46 49.18 -61.86
CA ASN A 658 -91.17 49.05 -60.57
C ASN A 658 -90.32 49.31 -59.32
N ILE A 659 -89.00 49.34 -59.41
CA ILE A 659 -88.15 49.81 -58.30
C ILE A 659 -87.96 51.33 -58.39
N ILE A 660 -87.87 51.86 -59.62
CA ILE A 660 -87.75 53.29 -59.88
C ILE A 660 -89.05 54.04 -59.49
N SER A 661 -90.23 53.41 -59.60
CA SER A 661 -91.50 53.96 -59.07
C SER A 661 -91.69 53.79 -57.55
N GLY A 662 -90.97 52.88 -56.86
CA GLY A 662 -91.14 52.64 -55.42
C GLY A 662 -90.30 53.54 -54.51
N VAL A 663 -89.19 54.08 -55.02
CA VAL A 663 -88.22 54.87 -54.22
C VAL A 663 -88.45 56.38 -54.39
N TRP A 664 -88.99 56.85 -55.51
CA TRP A 664 -89.05 58.29 -55.83
C TRP A 664 -90.46 58.94 -55.82
N ASP A 665 -91.55 58.16 -55.73
CA ASP A 665 -92.92 58.71 -55.59
C ASP A 665 -93.37 58.97 -54.13
N ALA A 666 -92.44 58.92 -53.15
CA ALA A 666 -92.69 59.41 -51.79
C ALA A 666 -91.81 60.63 -51.42
N ALA A 667 -91.15 61.27 -52.39
CA ALA A 667 -90.35 62.47 -52.16
C ALA A 667 -91.17 63.77 -52.01
N THR A 668 -92.51 63.75 -52.05
CA THR A 668 -93.31 65.00 -52.17
C THR A 668 -94.64 65.04 -51.42
N SER A 669 -94.94 64.09 -50.51
CA SER A 669 -96.14 64.22 -49.67
C SER A 669 -95.80 64.94 -48.36
N THR A 670 -96.48 66.06 -48.12
CA THR A 670 -96.41 66.93 -46.93
C THR A 670 -96.34 66.17 -45.60
N MET A 671 -95.78 66.79 -44.55
CA MET A 671 -95.58 66.25 -43.18
C MET A 671 -96.88 65.81 -42.43
N THR A 672 -98.00 65.69 -43.12
CA THR A 672 -99.35 65.43 -42.58
C THR A 672 -99.98 64.12 -43.08
N THR A 673 -99.38 63.41 -44.04
CA THR A 673 -99.93 62.18 -44.64
C THR A 673 -99.70 60.94 -43.76
N THR A 674 -100.79 60.33 -43.24
CA THR A 674 -100.71 59.18 -42.31
C THR A 674 -100.01 57.98 -42.96
N GLY A 675 -98.98 57.44 -42.31
CA GLY A 675 -98.20 56.30 -42.81
C GLY A 675 -97.00 56.66 -43.70
N SER A 676 -96.73 57.94 -43.97
CA SER A 676 -95.50 58.37 -44.63
C SER A 676 -94.32 58.40 -43.64
N ILE A 677 -93.09 58.26 -44.13
CA ILE A 677 -91.87 58.45 -43.34
C ILE A 677 -91.85 59.87 -42.72
N GLY A 678 -92.34 60.89 -43.43
CA GLY A 678 -92.42 62.27 -42.92
C GLY A 678 -93.36 62.43 -41.72
N LYS A 679 -94.52 61.75 -41.70
CA LYS A 679 -95.46 61.80 -40.58
C LYS A 679 -95.05 60.90 -39.41
N LEU A 680 -94.42 59.75 -39.67
CA LEU A 680 -93.85 58.91 -38.62
C LEU A 680 -92.73 59.60 -37.84
N ILE A 681 -91.95 60.47 -38.48
CA ILE A 681 -90.90 61.26 -37.82
C ILE A 681 -91.52 62.41 -36.99
N VAL A 682 -92.57 63.08 -37.48
CA VAL A 682 -93.30 64.10 -36.71
C VAL A 682 -94.00 63.49 -35.49
N GLU A 683 -94.71 62.38 -35.66
CA GLU A 683 -95.52 61.77 -34.58
C GLU A 683 -94.68 60.98 -33.56
N ASN A 684 -93.50 60.44 -33.93
CA ASN A 684 -92.67 59.65 -33.00
C ASN A 684 -91.46 60.39 -32.39
N LEU A 685 -90.97 61.47 -33.00
CA LEU A 685 -89.79 62.21 -32.54
C LEU A 685 -90.11 63.66 -32.12
N ASP A 686 -91.07 64.36 -32.74
CA ASP A 686 -91.34 65.77 -32.43
C ASP A 686 -92.11 65.94 -31.10
N ASP A 687 -93.16 65.15 -30.85
CA ASP A 687 -93.92 65.19 -29.58
C ASP A 687 -93.08 64.82 -28.34
N LYS A 688 -92.03 64.00 -28.52
CA LYS A 688 -91.09 63.60 -27.46
C LYS A 688 -89.93 64.57 -27.26
N ILE A 689 -89.55 65.36 -28.28
CA ILE A 689 -88.41 66.29 -28.22
C ILE A 689 -88.86 67.74 -27.96
N SER A 690 -89.98 68.17 -28.51
CA SER A 690 -90.47 69.56 -28.39
C SER A 690 -90.86 69.97 -26.96
N ASN A 691 -91.08 69.01 -26.05
CA ASN A 691 -91.37 69.26 -24.63
C ASN A 691 -90.16 69.13 -23.68
N ILE A 692 -88.97 68.74 -24.16
CA ILE A 692 -87.78 68.57 -23.31
C ILE A 692 -87.32 69.91 -22.74
N ALA A 693 -87.32 70.98 -23.54
CA ALA A 693 -86.92 72.31 -23.08
C ALA A 693 -87.88 72.89 -22.02
N GLN A 694 -89.19 72.65 -22.14
CA GLN A 694 -90.19 73.05 -21.13
C GLN A 694 -90.13 72.17 -19.87
N ASN A 695 -89.84 70.87 -20.00
CA ASN A 695 -89.66 69.96 -18.85
C ASN A 695 -88.37 70.22 -18.07
N VAL A 696 -87.31 70.71 -18.73
CA VAL A 696 -86.07 71.18 -18.10
C VAL A 696 -86.26 72.55 -17.44
N TRP A 697 -86.99 73.48 -18.06
CA TRP A 697 -87.31 74.79 -17.48
C TRP A 697 -88.30 74.74 -16.30
N SER A 698 -89.11 73.68 -16.20
CA SER A 698 -90.09 73.46 -15.11
C SER A 698 -89.51 72.72 -13.91
N TYR A 699 -88.28 72.21 -14.02
CA TYR A 699 -87.61 71.50 -12.93
C TYR A 699 -87.01 72.49 -11.94
N THR A 700 -87.73 72.73 -10.84
CA THR A 700 -87.39 73.64 -9.74
C THR A 700 -86.93 72.87 -8.50
N GLY A 701 -85.94 71.98 -8.69
CA GLY A 701 -85.26 71.25 -7.61
C GLY A 701 -83.78 71.58 -7.55
N SER A 702 -83.44 72.67 -6.84
CA SER A 702 -82.16 73.01 -6.16
C SER A 702 -80.87 72.27 -6.60
N ALA A 703 -79.76 72.89 -6.99
CA ALA A 703 -79.31 74.27 -6.79
C ALA A 703 -78.12 74.62 -7.71
N LEU A 704 -78.12 75.90 -8.11
CA LEU A 704 -77.01 76.76 -8.52
C LEU A 704 -76.26 76.45 -9.82
N ASP A 705 -76.91 76.94 -10.87
CA ASP A 705 -76.33 77.67 -11.99
C ASP A 705 -75.76 79.05 -11.56
N THR A 706 -74.68 79.48 -12.21
CA THR A 706 -74.30 80.86 -12.63
C THR A 706 -72.80 81.15 -12.57
N THR A 707 -72.37 81.86 -13.62
CA THR A 707 -71.02 82.27 -14.07
C THR A 707 -70.20 83.11 -13.07
N GLY A 708 -70.65 83.27 -11.82
CA GLY A 708 -70.04 84.14 -10.80
C GLY A 708 -69.09 83.47 -9.79
N ASN A 709 -69.18 82.15 -9.56
CA ASN A 709 -68.23 81.45 -8.67
C ASN A 709 -67.10 80.70 -9.39
N ALA A 710 -67.06 80.85 -10.71
CA ALA A 710 -65.89 80.56 -11.54
C ALA A 710 -64.61 81.30 -11.05
N ILE A 711 -64.74 82.31 -10.18
CA ILE A 711 -63.62 83.06 -9.58
C ILE A 711 -63.26 82.59 -8.16
N SER A 712 -64.13 81.89 -7.42
CA SER A 712 -63.71 81.17 -6.19
C SER A 712 -62.83 79.96 -6.51
N LYS A 713 -62.85 79.50 -7.76
CA LYS A 713 -61.83 78.60 -8.35
C LYS A 713 -60.48 79.28 -8.62
N ILE A 714 -60.26 80.56 -8.29
CA ILE A 714 -58.97 81.24 -8.53
C ILE A 714 -58.13 81.40 -7.24
N TRP A 715 -58.71 81.45 -6.03
CA TRP A 715 -57.98 81.97 -4.85
C TRP A 715 -58.10 81.23 -3.50
N SER A 716 -58.54 79.97 -3.40
CA SER A 716 -58.26 79.17 -2.17
C SER A 716 -56.99 78.31 -2.29
N PHE A 717 -56.14 78.60 -3.27
CA PHE A 717 -54.87 77.93 -3.52
C PHE A 717 -53.81 78.39 -2.53
N ALA A 718 -53.32 77.46 -1.70
CA ALA A 718 -51.98 77.55 -1.14
C ALA A 718 -50.93 76.80 -1.98
N THR A 719 -51.31 75.89 -2.89
CA THR A 719 -50.34 75.12 -3.72
C THR A 719 -50.95 74.53 -4.99
N ARG A 720 -50.19 74.50 -6.10
CA ARG A 720 -50.64 74.07 -7.45
C ARG A 720 -49.70 73.04 -8.12
N LYS A 721 -50.37 72.15 -8.90
CA LYS A 721 -49.97 71.34 -10.08
C LYS A 721 -49.14 70.05 -9.87
N LEU A 722 -49.59 68.92 -10.47
CA LEU A 722 -48.97 68.30 -11.66
C LEU A 722 -49.82 67.20 -12.34
N THR A 723 -49.69 67.10 -13.67
CA THR A 723 -50.20 66.08 -14.61
C THR A 723 -49.17 64.96 -14.80
N SER A 724 -49.60 63.70 -14.62
CA SER A 724 -48.89 62.40 -14.78
C SER A 724 -47.62 62.16 -13.93
N ARG A 725 -47.62 61.09 -13.11
CA ARG A 725 -46.38 60.51 -12.54
C ARG A 725 -46.56 59.01 -12.21
N GLU A 726 -45.63 58.18 -12.69
CA GLU A 726 -45.33 56.85 -12.15
C GLU A 726 -44.64 56.96 -10.79
N ILE A 727 -44.77 55.93 -9.95
CA ILE A 727 -43.87 55.76 -8.81
C ILE A 727 -43.61 54.26 -8.55
N THR A 728 -42.34 53.93 -8.34
CA THR A 728 -41.75 52.68 -7.81
C THR A 728 -40.67 53.10 -6.80
N ALA A 729 -40.01 52.24 -6.02
CA ALA A 729 -40.50 51.07 -5.33
C ALA A 729 -40.54 51.47 -3.85
N ASP A 730 -41.74 51.35 -3.29
CA ASP A 730 -42.19 51.68 -1.93
C ASP A 730 -42.41 53.17 -1.59
N ASP A 731 -42.76 53.96 -2.61
CA ASP A 731 -43.32 55.32 -2.58
C ASP A 731 -43.26 56.09 -1.25
N HIS A 732 -42.11 56.72 -1.01
CA HIS A 732 -42.01 57.96 -0.27
C HIS A 732 -41.31 59.01 -1.14
N ILE A 733 -41.95 60.17 -1.27
CA ILE A 733 -41.57 61.29 -2.14
C ILE A 733 -40.76 62.32 -1.35
N ALA A 734 -39.54 62.66 -1.80
CA ALA A 734 -38.88 63.97 -1.63
C ALA A 734 -37.72 64.09 -2.65
N GLN A 735 -37.86 64.93 -3.70
CA GLN A 735 -37.17 66.23 -3.91
C GLN A 735 -35.66 66.09 -4.20
N GLU A 736 -35.01 66.70 -5.19
CA GLU A 736 -35.28 67.72 -6.19
C GLU A 736 -34.15 67.59 -7.25
N GLU A 737 -34.42 67.96 -8.50
CA GLU A 737 -33.44 67.98 -9.58
C GLU A 737 -32.81 69.38 -9.70
N ASN A 738 -31.51 69.39 -10.04
CA ASN A 738 -30.68 70.48 -10.59
C ASN A 738 -29.61 71.07 -9.65
N ILE A 739 -28.34 70.82 -9.97
CA ILE A 739 -27.55 71.70 -10.86
C ILE A 739 -26.31 70.90 -11.28
N GLY A 740 -26.07 70.88 -12.59
CA GLY A 740 -24.82 70.37 -13.14
C GLY A 740 -23.66 71.33 -12.92
N SER A 741 -22.48 70.72 -13.03
CA SER A 741 -21.16 71.29 -13.35
C SER A 741 -20.27 71.75 -12.20
N ASN A 742 -19.06 71.19 -12.26
CA ASN A 742 -17.81 71.59 -11.64
C ASN A 742 -17.68 71.19 -10.17
N VAL A 743 -16.84 70.19 -9.90
CA VAL A 743 -15.39 70.39 -9.83
C VAL A 743 -14.74 69.02 -9.65
N TRP A 744 -14.18 68.50 -10.75
CA TRP A 744 -12.99 67.66 -10.62
C TRP A 744 -11.86 68.61 -10.23
N SER A 745 -11.48 68.65 -8.95
CA SER A 745 -10.10 68.92 -8.52
C SER A 745 -9.97 68.84 -7.00
N TYR A 746 -9.30 67.77 -6.60
CA TYR A 746 -8.20 67.76 -5.66
C TYR A 746 -8.48 67.58 -4.15
N THR A 747 -8.11 66.36 -3.75
CA THR A 747 -7.24 66.00 -2.62
C THR A 747 -7.80 66.02 -1.20
N GLY A 748 -7.90 64.79 -0.67
CA GLY A 748 -7.18 64.47 0.57
C GLY A 748 -8.06 63.86 1.65
N SER A 749 -7.75 62.60 1.98
CA SER A 749 -8.00 61.90 3.26
C SER A 749 -9.46 61.55 3.60
N ALA A 750 -9.80 60.39 4.15
CA ALA A 750 -9.08 59.16 4.46
C ALA A 750 -10.12 58.13 4.96
N LEU A 751 -9.90 56.87 4.57
CA LEU A 751 -10.19 55.62 5.29
C LEU A 751 -11.64 55.14 5.61
N ASP A 752 -11.89 53.93 5.06
CA ASP A 752 -12.58 52.75 5.62
C ASP A 752 -14.11 52.61 5.70
N VAL A 753 -14.67 52.23 4.55
CA VAL A 753 -15.31 50.93 4.23
C VAL A 753 -15.60 49.95 5.39
N ALA A 754 -16.87 49.58 5.57
CA ALA A 754 -17.35 48.19 5.48
C ALA A 754 -18.84 48.08 5.79
N GLY A 755 -19.67 47.81 4.78
CA GLY A 755 -21.09 47.54 5.00
C GLY A 755 -21.85 46.84 3.87
N ASN A 756 -21.28 46.70 2.67
CA ASN A 756 -22.02 46.10 1.55
C ASN A 756 -21.16 45.25 0.60
N ALA A 757 -20.46 44.26 1.14
CA ALA A 757 -19.69 43.30 0.33
C ALA A 757 -19.80 41.82 0.78
N ILE A 758 -20.87 41.42 1.48
CA ILE A 758 -21.02 40.01 1.91
C ILE A 758 -21.95 39.20 0.99
N ALA A 759 -22.86 39.84 0.25
CA ALA A 759 -23.79 39.14 -0.65
C ALA A 759 -23.27 38.91 -2.09
N LYS A 760 -22.04 39.33 -2.43
CA LYS A 760 -21.39 39.08 -3.74
C LYS A 760 -20.23 38.08 -3.70
N VAL A 761 -19.94 37.47 -2.54
CA VAL A 761 -18.74 36.61 -2.35
C VAL A 761 -19.04 35.10 -2.52
N TRP A 762 -20.31 34.68 -2.43
CA TRP A 762 -20.69 33.25 -2.35
C TRP A 762 -21.29 32.67 -3.65
N GLY A 763 -20.72 33.00 -4.81
CA GLY A 763 -21.27 32.61 -6.12
C GLY A 763 -20.38 31.76 -7.04
N TYR A 764 -19.30 31.13 -6.56
CA TYR A 764 -18.43 30.29 -7.42
C TYR A 764 -17.90 29.04 -6.71
N ALA A 765 -17.98 27.89 -7.39
CA ALA A 765 -17.80 26.54 -6.85
C ALA A 765 -16.34 26.07 -6.65
N THR A 766 -15.32 26.92 -6.80
CA THR A 766 -13.93 26.57 -6.39
C THR A 766 -13.05 27.81 -6.29
N ARG A 767 -12.45 28.04 -5.11
CA ARG A 767 -11.28 28.93 -4.93
C ARG A 767 -10.30 28.32 -3.93
N LYS A 768 -9.01 28.34 -4.28
CA LYS A 768 -7.87 28.02 -3.39
C LYS A 768 -7.51 29.25 -2.56
N LEU A 769 -7.44 29.09 -1.23
CA LEU A 769 -6.92 30.08 -0.30
C LEU A 769 -5.41 29.86 -0.15
N THR A 770 -4.58 30.89 -0.36
CA THR A 770 -3.11 30.78 -0.24
C THR A 770 -2.57 31.14 1.15
N SER A 771 -3.39 31.67 2.07
CA SER A 771 -3.15 31.64 3.53
C SER A 771 -4.33 32.27 4.30
N ARG A 772 -4.60 31.76 5.51
CA ARG A 772 -5.46 32.37 6.54
C ARG A 772 -4.77 32.18 7.89
N GLN A 773 -4.62 33.25 8.66
CA GLN A 773 -4.16 33.20 10.05
C GLN A 773 -5.39 33.17 10.96
N ILE A 774 -5.51 32.14 11.80
CA ILE A 774 -6.58 31.98 12.79
C ILE A 774 -6.07 32.58 14.11
N GLY A 775 -6.83 33.50 14.70
CA GLY A 775 -6.52 34.09 16.01
C GLY A 775 -6.79 33.10 17.14
N THR A 776 -6.25 33.37 18.34
CA THR A 776 -6.24 32.44 19.49
C THR A 776 -7.61 32.03 20.03
N ASP A 777 -8.71 32.65 19.56
CA ASP A 777 -10.05 32.49 20.15
C ASP A 777 -11.18 32.34 19.10
N GLU A 778 -10.92 31.69 17.96
CA GLU A 778 -11.93 31.38 16.94
C GLU A 778 -12.29 29.88 16.93
N TYR A 779 -13.56 29.53 17.19
CA TYR A 779 -14.07 28.15 17.17
C TYR A 779 -15.00 27.89 15.97
N ILE A 780 -14.80 26.76 15.28
CA ILE A 780 -15.74 26.28 14.26
C ILE A 780 -16.94 25.63 14.96
N ALA A 781 -18.15 26.12 14.66
CA ALA A 781 -19.38 25.57 15.23
C ALA A 781 -19.59 24.11 14.82
N GLY A 782 -19.67 23.20 15.80
CA GLY A 782 -20.08 21.80 15.59
C GLY A 782 -19.34 20.71 16.37
N VAL A 783 -18.36 21.02 17.22
CA VAL A 783 -17.60 19.99 17.97
C VAL A 783 -17.57 20.33 19.46
N SER A 784 -18.21 19.49 20.29
CA SER A 784 -18.35 19.69 21.74
C SER A 784 -17.55 18.69 22.59
N SER A 785 -16.32 18.31 22.17
CA SER A 785 -15.32 17.69 23.06
C SER A 785 -13.92 17.66 22.45
N PRO A 786 -12.83 17.79 23.26
CA PRO A 786 -11.47 18.00 22.78
C PRO A 786 -10.74 16.70 22.41
N SER A 787 -11.27 15.94 21.47
CA SER A 787 -10.58 14.76 20.93
C SER A 787 -11.03 14.48 19.51
N THR A 788 -10.33 15.09 18.54
CA THR A 788 -10.02 14.65 17.16
C THR A 788 -10.01 15.83 16.17
N VAL A 789 -8.93 16.60 16.18
CA VAL A 789 -8.45 17.31 14.98
C VAL A 789 -6.92 17.16 14.96
N SER A 790 -6.45 15.99 14.57
CA SER A 790 -5.01 15.70 14.35
C SER A 790 -4.81 14.95 13.03
N GLN A 791 -5.43 15.42 11.95
CA GLN A 791 -5.21 14.81 10.62
C GLN A 791 -5.18 15.79 9.43
N VAL A 792 -4.99 17.10 9.61
CA VAL A 792 -4.79 17.99 8.43
C VAL A 792 -3.78 19.13 8.64
N ALA A 793 -2.75 18.95 9.48
CA ALA A 793 -1.67 19.93 9.60
C ALA A 793 -0.32 19.31 9.99
N ASP A 794 0.07 18.18 9.41
CA ASP A 794 1.47 17.74 9.42
C ASP A 794 2.08 18.01 8.03
N GLN A 795 2.32 19.30 7.76
CA GLN A 795 3.43 19.70 6.90
C GLN A 795 4.68 19.68 7.77
N PRO A 796 5.79 19.05 7.33
CA PRO A 796 6.92 18.73 8.19
C PRO A 796 7.56 20.00 8.72
N THR A 797 7.49 20.19 10.03
CA THR A 797 8.26 21.18 10.76
C THR A 797 9.74 21.08 10.42
N GLN A 798 10.38 22.24 10.30
CA GLN A 798 11.78 22.52 9.97
C GLN A 798 12.82 21.57 10.62
N GLY A 799 12.51 20.95 11.77
CA GLY A 799 13.35 19.94 12.41
C GLY A 799 13.43 18.58 11.69
N ASN A 800 12.39 18.16 10.94
CA ASN A 800 12.44 16.93 10.15
C ASN A 800 13.25 17.12 8.86
N VAL A 801 13.33 18.34 8.34
CA VAL A 801 14.20 18.65 7.19
C VAL A 801 15.66 18.63 7.63
N GLU A 802 16.00 19.19 8.80
CA GLU A 802 17.37 19.08 9.34
C GLU A 802 17.75 17.64 9.69
N TYR A 803 16.85 16.84 10.28
CA TYR A 803 17.10 15.43 10.58
C TYR A 803 17.24 14.56 9.33
N ASN A 804 16.40 14.79 8.30
CA ASN A 804 16.50 14.07 7.02
C ASN A 804 17.68 14.54 6.17
N VAL A 805 18.08 15.82 6.24
CA VAL A 805 19.31 16.32 5.62
C VAL A 805 20.53 15.73 6.32
N GLU A 806 20.53 15.59 7.64
CA GLU A 806 21.59 14.89 8.40
C GLU A 806 21.68 13.40 8.05
N LEU A 807 20.53 12.71 7.91
CA LEU A 807 20.47 11.31 7.46
C LEU A 807 20.97 11.17 6.02
N VAL A 808 20.62 12.08 5.11
CA VAL A 808 21.10 12.10 3.72
C VAL A 808 22.59 12.46 3.66
N ARG A 809 23.05 13.40 4.49
CA ARG A 809 24.46 13.81 4.60
C ARG A 809 25.32 12.65 5.11
N LYS A 810 24.88 11.94 6.16
CA LYS A 810 25.52 10.72 6.69
C LYS A 810 25.42 9.49 5.78
N ALA A 811 24.39 9.41 4.94
CA ALA A 811 24.25 8.33 3.96
C ALA A 811 25.08 8.56 2.67
N THR A 812 25.54 9.79 2.43
CA THR A 812 26.25 10.18 1.20
C THR A 812 27.73 10.48 1.43
N PHE A 813 28.10 11.00 2.61
CA PHE A 813 29.47 11.37 2.98
C PHE A 813 29.76 10.96 4.43
N ASP A 814 30.98 10.53 4.70
CA ASP A 814 31.39 10.10 6.05
C ASP A 814 31.71 11.29 6.96
N PHE A 815 32.11 12.42 6.36
CA PHE A 815 32.28 13.70 7.05
C PHE A 815 32.03 14.87 6.10
N ALA A 816 31.61 16.01 6.65
CA ALA A 816 31.54 17.28 5.93
C ALA A 816 31.79 18.41 6.92
N GLY A 817 32.66 19.34 6.56
CA GLY A 817 33.14 20.40 7.46
C GLY A 817 33.57 21.66 6.72
N PHE A 818 34.16 22.58 7.47
CA PHE A 818 34.69 23.85 7.00
C PHE A 818 36.18 23.88 7.33
N ALA A 819 37.04 24.03 6.34
CA ALA A 819 38.48 24.08 6.59
C ALA A 819 38.84 25.27 7.49
N ASP A 820 39.64 25.04 8.53
CA ASP A 820 40.22 26.11 9.35
C ASP A 820 41.35 26.82 8.59
N SER A 821 42.12 26.05 7.81
CA SER A 821 43.15 26.54 6.89
C SER A 821 43.62 25.41 5.97
N GLY A 822 44.56 25.69 5.07
CA GLY A 822 45.16 24.66 4.23
C GLY A 822 46.19 25.20 3.26
N SER A 823 46.67 24.30 2.41
CA SER A 823 47.57 24.61 1.29
C SER A 823 47.01 23.99 0.01
N THR A 824 47.81 23.95 -1.05
CA THR A 824 47.43 23.20 -2.26
C THR A 824 47.52 21.68 -2.06
N THR A 825 48.14 21.20 -0.99
CA THR A 825 48.35 19.77 -0.72
C THR A 825 47.85 19.33 0.65
N THR A 826 47.33 20.24 1.47
CA THR A 826 46.85 19.94 2.82
C THR A 826 45.56 20.67 3.14
N LEU A 827 44.75 20.07 4.00
CA LEU A 827 43.59 20.69 4.65
C LEU A 827 43.76 20.54 6.16
N VAL A 828 43.51 21.60 6.92
CA VAL A 828 43.51 21.60 8.38
C VAL A 828 42.10 21.92 8.85
N ASP A 829 41.53 21.07 9.69
CA ASP A 829 40.22 21.28 10.31
C ASP A 829 40.22 20.65 11.71
N SER A 830 40.18 21.50 12.73
CA SER A 830 40.18 21.10 14.13
C SER A 830 38.95 20.31 14.58
N GLU A 831 37.87 20.27 13.78
CA GLU A 831 36.71 19.41 14.02
C GLU A 831 37.00 17.92 13.73
N LEU A 832 38.08 17.61 13.00
CA LEU A 832 38.52 16.24 12.73
C LEU A 832 39.22 15.63 13.96
N THR A 833 38.48 14.90 14.79
CA THR A 833 38.97 14.37 16.07
C THR A 833 39.32 12.87 16.06
N GLN A 834 39.24 12.23 14.89
CA GLN A 834 39.44 10.79 14.72
C GLN A 834 40.91 10.37 15.01
N PRO A 835 41.17 9.07 15.24
CA PRO A 835 42.54 8.56 15.35
C PRO A 835 43.41 8.91 14.13
N ASP A 836 44.72 8.88 14.33
CA ASP A 836 45.71 8.99 13.24
C ASP A 836 45.39 8.01 12.11
N ASP A 837 45.67 8.38 10.86
CA ASP A 837 45.41 7.58 9.65
C ASP A 837 43.93 7.23 9.36
N HIS A 838 42.97 7.70 10.17
CA HIS A 838 41.57 7.29 10.04
C HIS A 838 40.98 7.59 8.65
N TRP A 839 41.39 8.70 8.04
CA TRP A 839 40.89 9.16 6.73
C TRP A 839 41.73 8.66 5.56
N ASN A 840 42.73 7.79 5.78
CA ASN A 840 43.57 7.29 4.69
C ASN A 840 42.75 6.47 3.70
N ASN A 841 42.97 6.70 2.41
CA ASN A 841 42.23 6.13 1.28
C ASN A 841 40.77 6.61 1.12
N TYR A 842 40.38 7.69 1.80
CA TYR A 842 39.13 8.40 1.51
C TYR A 842 39.36 9.44 0.40
N GLU A 843 38.29 9.93 -0.21
CA GLU A 843 38.31 11.08 -1.12
C GLU A 843 37.84 12.35 -0.41
N LEU A 844 38.63 13.42 -0.50
CA LEU A 844 38.23 14.79 -0.16
C LEU A 844 37.61 15.46 -1.40
N TRP A 845 36.43 16.07 -1.25
CA TRP A 845 35.77 16.85 -2.29
C TRP A 845 35.52 18.28 -1.81
N MET A 846 35.93 19.27 -2.60
CA MET A 846 35.71 20.67 -2.30
C MET A 846 34.30 21.10 -2.75
N MET A 847 33.51 21.64 -1.84
CA MET A 847 32.12 22.04 -2.05
C MET A 847 31.96 23.55 -2.21
N SER A 848 32.97 24.33 -1.80
CA SER A 848 33.05 25.77 -2.05
C SER A 848 34.49 26.22 -2.31
N GLY A 849 34.69 27.54 -2.43
CA GLY A 849 36.02 28.13 -2.62
C GLY A 849 36.53 28.06 -4.06
N ASN A 850 37.79 28.47 -4.25
CA ASN A 850 38.43 28.51 -5.57
C ASN A 850 38.69 27.12 -6.16
N ASN A 851 38.59 26.06 -5.34
CA ASN A 851 38.78 24.67 -5.73
C ASN A 851 37.46 23.90 -5.89
N ILE A 852 36.30 24.55 -5.87
CA ILE A 852 34.97 23.91 -5.91
C ILE A 852 34.85 22.84 -7.01
N GLY A 853 34.32 21.68 -6.64
CA GLY A 853 34.11 20.53 -7.53
C GLY A 853 35.35 19.65 -7.75
N LEU A 854 36.52 20.05 -7.26
CA LEU A 854 37.74 19.24 -7.34
C LEU A 854 37.81 18.20 -6.23
N LYS A 855 38.47 17.09 -6.54
CA LYS A 855 38.58 15.91 -5.67
C LYS A 855 40.03 15.48 -5.54
N ARG A 856 40.43 15.00 -4.36
CA ARG A 856 41.76 14.43 -4.11
C ARG A 856 41.64 13.24 -3.16
N ALA A 857 42.52 12.25 -3.35
CA ALA A 857 42.64 11.15 -2.40
C ALA A 857 43.36 11.65 -1.14
N ILE A 858 42.95 11.18 0.02
CA ILE A 858 43.62 11.42 1.30
C ILE A 858 44.61 10.28 1.53
N CYS A 859 45.87 10.62 1.80
CA CYS A 859 46.91 9.62 2.04
C CYS A 859 47.51 9.65 3.42
N ASP A 860 47.27 10.72 4.18
CA ASP A 860 47.66 10.81 5.57
C ASP A 860 46.67 11.72 6.32
N PHE A 861 46.43 11.41 7.58
CA PHE A 861 45.72 12.27 8.51
C PHE A 861 46.44 12.27 9.86
N ASP A 862 47.04 13.40 10.21
CA ASP A 862 47.71 13.62 11.48
C ASP A 862 46.72 14.17 12.51
N ARG A 863 46.37 13.36 13.50
CA ARG A 863 45.44 13.74 14.57
C ARG A 863 45.94 14.90 15.42
N ILE A 864 47.24 15.05 15.62
CA ILE A 864 47.79 16.08 16.53
C ILE A 864 47.64 17.45 15.88
N SER A 865 47.96 17.56 14.60
CA SER A 865 47.84 18.81 13.84
C SER A 865 46.48 19.00 13.16
N HIS A 866 45.61 17.98 13.20
CA HIS A 866 44.31 17.93 12.50
C HIS A 866 44.46 18.15 10.98
N THR A 867 45.57 17.65 10.42
CA THR A 867 45.96 17.91 9.04
C THR A 867 45.71 16.68 8.17
N ILE A 868 44.91 16.86 7.12
CA ILE A 868 44.77 15.94 6.00
C ILE A 868 45.84 16.25 4.95
N THR A 869 46.57 15.24 4.50
CA THR A 869 47.49 15.33 3.35
C THR A 869 46.87 14.70 2.10
N LEU A 870 46.93 15.46 0.99
CA LEU A 870 46.32 15.08 -0.28
C LEU A 870 47.32 14.39 -1.21
N CYS A 871 46.90 13.27 -1.79
CA CYS A 871 47.63 12.52 -2.79
C CYS A 871 46.98 12.62 -4.18
N GLY A 872 47.81 12.53 -5.23
CA GLY A 872 47.37 12.66 -6.63
C GLY A 872 47.61 14.04 -7.27
N GLY A 873 48.45 14.88 -6.65
CA GLY A 873 48.87 16.19 -7.16
C GLY A 873 48.18 17.37 -6.47
N ALA A 874 48.87 18.51 -6.43
CA ALA A 874 48.38 19.73 -5.80
C ALA A 874 47.03 20.20 -6.37
N LEU A 875 46.18 20.78 -5.53
CA LEU A 875 45.04 21.58 -5.97
C LEU A 875 45.55 22.85 -6.68
N PRO A 876 44.79 23.39 -7.65
CA PRO A 876 45.19 24.58 -8.39
C PRO A 876 45.38 25.82 -7.51
N GLN A 877 44.65 25.93 -6.39
CA GLN A 877 44.73 27.03 -5.43
C GLN A 877 44.82 26.46 -3.99
N PRO A 878 45.38 27.21 -3.02
CA PRO A 878 45.36 26.78 -1.62
C PRO A 878 43.92 26.64 -1.12
N ILE A 879 43.70 25.71 -0.19
CA ILE A 879 42.44 25.63 0.56
C ILE A 879 42.45 26.74 1.62
N GLU A 880 41.45 27.60 1.61
CA GLU A 880 41.35 28.75 2.53
C GLU A 880 40.39 28.47 3.70
N ALA A 881 40.48 29.29 4.73
CA ALA A 881 39.58 29.20 5.88
C ALA A 881 38.12 29.39 5.45
N ASN A 882 37.22 28.57 5.97
CA ASN A 882 35.79 28.46 5.63
C ASN A 882 35.47 27.82 4.26
N ASP A 883 36.46 27.26 3.56
CA ASP A 883 36.15 26.41 2.41
C ASP A 883 35.41 25.15 2.86
N GLN A 884 34.24 24.91 2.29
CA GLN A 884 33.41 23.75 2.55
C GLN A 884 33.97 22.53 1.83
N TYR A 885 33.99 21.40 2.52
CA TYR A 885 34.44 20.14 1.95
C TYR A 885 33.66 18.94 2.51
N VAL A 886 33.75 17.81 1.81
CA VAL A 886 33.26 16.51 2.27
C VAL A 886 34.34 15.43 2.13
N ILE A 887 34.29 14.42 3.00
CA ILE A 887 35.14 13.24 2.96
C ILE A 887 34.26 11.99 2.74
N SER A 888 34.66 11.09 1.85
CA SER A 888 33.92 9.85 1.57
C SER A 888 34.82 8.65 1.28
N HIS A 889 34.46 7.48 1.79
CA HIS A 889 35.05 6.17 1.47
C HIS A 889 34.32 5.53 0.26
N GLU A 890 35.07 4.97 -0.69
CA GLU A 890 34.63 4.60 -2.03
C GLU A 890 33.21 3.99 -2.23
N ARG A 891 32.44 4.65 -3.10
CA ARG A 891 31.64 4.11 -4.24
C ARG A 891 30.52 3.06 -4.05
N LYS A 892 29.82 2.95 -2.92
CA LYS A 892 28.66 2.00 -2.84
C LYS A 892 27.25 2.58 -2.99
N LEU A 893 27.03 3.89 -2.83
CA LEU A 893 25.67 4.43 -2.91
C LEU A 893 25.47 5.43 -4.05
N VAL A 894 26.41 6.35 -4.29
CA VAL A 894 26.21 7.40 -5.32
C VAL A 894 26.31 6.85 -6.74
N HIS A 895 27.14 5.83 -6.99
CA HIS A 895 27.19 5.14 -8.30
C HIS A 895 25.91 4.32 -8.57
N SER A 896 25.29 3.79 -7.51
CA SER A 896 24.02 3.06 -7.56
C SER A 896 22.81 3.99 -7.79
N ILE A 897 22.94 5.25 -7.38
CA ILE A 897 21.87 6.27 -7.51
C ILE A 897 21.98 7.04 -8.84
N TRP A 898 23.19 7.34 -9.33
CA TRP A 898 23.39 8.22 -10.49
C TRP A 898 23.73 7.54 -11.82
N ASN A 899 24.13 6.26 -11.85
CA ASN A 899 24.46 5.55 -13.10
C ASN A 899 23.42 4.52 -13.56
N TRP A 900 22.17 4.63 -13.09
CA TRP A 900 21.07 3.92 -13.73
C TRP A 900 20.53 4.75 -14.90
N THR A 901 20.89 4.33 -16.11
CA THR A 901 20.50 4.97 -17.38
C THR A 901 19.00 4.88 -17.70
N ASP A 902 18.18 4.25 -16.86
CA ASP A 902 16.74 4.12 -17.07
C ASP A 902 15.94 4.48 -15.81
N ARG A 903 15.77 5.78 -15.55
CA ARG A 903 14.58 6.28 -14.85
C ARG A 903 14.01 7.50 -15.56
N GLN A 904 12.92 7.26 -16.28
CA GLN A 904 11.94 8.29 -16.64
C GLN A 904 11.27 8.79 -15.35
N LEU A 905 11.80 9.86 -14.76
CA LEU A 905 11.16 10.60 -13.66
C LEU A 905 10.09 11.53 -14.26
N THR A 906 8.82 11.23 -13.97
CA THR A 906 7.63 11.83 -14.60
C THR A 906 7.27 13.25 -14.13
N SER A 907 8.16 13.99 -13.44
CA SER A 907 7.94 15.44 -13.26
C SER A 907 9.20 16.17 -12.76
N VAL A 908 9.97 16.73 -13.68
CA VAL A 908 11.14 17.59 -13.38
C VAL A 908 10.72 19.04 -13.04
N GLY A 909 9.45 19.41 -13.29
CA GLY A 909 9.00 20.80 -13.24
C GLY A 909 9.10 21.50 -11.88
N ASN A 910 8.97 20.78 -10.76
CA ASN A 910 8.80 21.44 -9.45
C ASN A 910 10.05 21.38 -8.55
N ILE A 911 11.02 20.50 -8.82
CA ILE A 911 12.26 20.41 -8.00
C ILE A 911 13.36 21.28 -8.60
N ALA A 912 13.46 21.38 -9.94
CA ALA A 912 14.46 22.23 -10.59
C ALA A 912 14.24 23.73 -10.30
N SER A 913 12.99 24.16 -10.17
CA SER A 913 12.63 25.55 -9.82
C SER A 913 12.96 25.92 -8.38
N ALA A 914 13.02 24.95 -7.45
CA ALA A 914 13.28 25.21 -6.04
C ALA A 914 14.79 25.21 -5.71
N VAL A 915 15.60 24.52 -6.53
CA VAL A 915 17.06 24.41 -6.33
C VAL A 915 17.85 25.44 -7.14
N TRP A 916 17.36 25.88 -8.30
CA TRP A 916 18.10 26.77 -9.22
C TRP A 916 17.37 28.09 -9.51
N GLY A 917 17.00 28.81 -8.45
CA GLY A 917 16.56 30.20 -8.56
C GLY A 917 17.70 31.15 -8.92
N TRP A 918 18.23 31.06 -10.15
CA TRP A 918 19.05 32.12 -10.75
C TRP A 918 18.75 32.21 -12.26
N THR A 919 18.14 33.32 -12.65
CA THR A 919 17.90 33.70 -14.04
C THR A 919 19.18 34.29 -14.63
N GLU A 920 19.81 33.61 -15.60
CA GLU A 920 20.32 34.22 -16.83
C GLU A 920 20.83 33.16 -17.85
N SER A 921 20.18 33.16 -19.02
CA SER A 921 20.58 32.65 -20.35
C SER A 921 20.92 31.15 -20.57
N PRO A 922 20.33 30.49 -21.60
CA PRO A 922 20.46 29.04 -21.80
C PRO A 922 21.74 28.65 -22.53
N ARG A 923 22.56 27.75 -21.95
CA ARG A 923 23.60 27.02 -22.70
C ARG A 923 23.07 25.66 -23.16
N LYS A 924 22.98 25.50 -24.48
CA LYS A 924 22.71 24.24 -25.17
C LYS A 924 23.85 23.24 -24.92
N LEU A 925 23.52 22.03 -24.48
CA LEU A 925 24.43 20.88 -24.54
C LEU A 925 24.41 20.31 -25.97
N THR A 926 25.35 20.75 -26.80
CA THR A 926 25.74 20.00 -27.99
C THR A 926 26.64 18.85 -27.55
N SER A 927 26.29 17.67 -28.07
CA SER A 927 27.07 16.44 -28.16
C SER A 927 28.59 16.63 -28.26
N ARG A 928 29.35 15.63 -27.79
CA ARG A 928 30.23 14.75 -28.60
C ARG A 928 31.44 14.29 -27.75
N TRP A 929 31.71 12.98 -27.74
CA TRP A 929 32.92 12.34 -28.31
C TRP A 929 33.25 11.01 -27.62
N THR A 930 33.58 10.03 -28.47
CA THR A 930 34.54 8.90 -28.33
C THR A 930 34.93 8.38 -26.96
#